data_AF-A0A3M3BGC8-F1
#
_entry.id   AF-A0A3M3BGC8-F1
#
_cell.length_a   1.000
_cell.length_b   1.000
_cell.length_c   1.000
_cell.angle_alpha   90.00
_cell.angle_beta   90.00
_cell.angle_gamma   90.00
#
_symmetry.space_group_name_H-M   'P 1'
#
loop_
_entity.id
_entity.type
_entity.pdbx_description
1 polymer ?
#
loop_
_entity_poly.entity_id
_entity_poly.type
_entity_poly.pdbx_seq_one_letter_code
_entity_poly.pdbx_strand_id
1 'polypeptide(L)'
;MISGALQAKTSLALLDLLVAEDEEQANNTFRSLSEIADSAHKLIGYPMARLVNLLEALDVAFGDIKAYEDLMDKLIDDAGERENSRIKADKYLRRGALSSDKKDYYRAIKCFGLSLYGLYSSESKAEVLAALYMLSHAYDKQGLLWAARGAALMAAYVVTSDALKEQRNSAKQAAIYQRLMWIEGQLGRVSQSLTWYHLAQLVSQTVDEKLWTEDQKMNYEVLIGQLFLNADFSDVERIAWLPDKLNQLDLGLSADALLLCLGHEDKAGPEGEPIDLHLMNMWRSIDMGAPVAPLDLYLDRWTTISSYILGCKVSVSFPVKSPCIELAQQLLAVLESFCAPMMADHATATVPAVNIDISLEDEDDFILQHSFDTAAQVTSAEILCSPFSITSLTDEQRDTIRQFYSEFCLHFVSIICPQISWSKIEEMLRDDKALERAVVFNCNIGLDSYFMGRNAVPGIDSHKDAAFEFYKPTRRVTWIDHHNVEPIDWPSKSNVSEERPKHPFQFSTMKHRELQVVSLIQESLWNQAGWSGLGFQTCESEIPVMIFVFENATIGYKIFENIAKTIGDKDSNNALRIALIRGISRQNPAHYRVAVTSNLERSGDGASKVQTALSRLHTMTPSSSENIDRFLKDYEVHKKCHVATVNAKGKLASHLITSGVVVMHAWEIDENDQEISAIQPDDDVLIPVSMENPPISRALAKIRSFEGR
;
A
#
# COMPACT_ATOMS: atom_id res chain seq x y z
N MET A 1 11.42 5.25 20.88
CA MET A 1 12.49 5.95 20.10
C MET A 1 12.81 7.33 20.69
N ILE A 2 13.02 7.46 22.01
CA ILE A 2 13.34 8.77 22.60
C ILE A 2 14.53 8.58 23.53
N SER A 3 15.74 8.87 23.04
CA SER A 3 16.94 8.91 23.89
C SER A 3 16.98 10.14 24.79
N GLY A 4 16.10 11.13 24.59
CA GLY A 4 16.07 12.36 25.35
C GLY A 4 15.91 12.17 26.87
N ALA A 5 15.05 11.23 27.29
CA ALA A 5 14.87 10.92 28.71
C ALA A 5 16.14 10.32 29.32
N LEU A 6 16.79 9.39 28.62
CA LEU A 6 18.06 8.81 29.08
C LEU A 6 19.20 9.83 29.04
N GLN A 7 19.30 10.66 28.00
CA GLN A 7 20.29 11.74 27.94
C GLN A 7 20.12 12.74 29.09
N ALA A 8 18.88 13.07 29.47
CA ALA A 8 18.60 13.89 30.64
C ALA A 8 19.06 13.20 31.93
N LYS A 9 18.79 11.89 32.09
CA LYS A 9 19.29 11.10 33.23
C LYS A 9 20.83 11.04 33.26
N THR A 10 21.49 10.86 32.13
CA THR A 10 22.96 10.90 32.02
C THR A 10 23.49 12.26 32.43
N SER A 11 22.86 13.34 31.96
CA SER A 11 23.27 14.71 32.31
C SER A 11 23.12 14.95 33.82
N LEU A 12 22.05 14.43 34.43
CA LEU A 12 21.85 14.50 35.88
C LEU A 12 22.92 13.71 36.63
N ALA A 13 23.19 12.46 36.24
CA ALA A 13 24.24 11.66 36.85
C ALA A 13 25.62 12.32 36.73
N LEU A 14 25.93 12.96 35.61
CA LEU A 14 27.18 13.73 35.46
C LEU A 14 27.22 14.97 36.36
N LEU A 15 26.08 15.62 36.64
CA LEU A 15 26.01 16.71 37.61
C LEU A 15 26.18 16.19 39.05
N ASP A 16 25.60 15.04 39.38
CA ASP A 16 25.78 14.39 40.68
C ASP A 16 27.24 14.01 40.90
N LEU A 17 27.93 13.54 39.84
CA LEU A 17 29.37 13.27 39.88
C LEU A 17 30.20 14.52 40.19
N LEU A 18 29.82 15.67 39.65
CA LEU A 18 30.53 16.95 39.89
C LEU A 18 30.40 17.46 41.33
N VAL A 19 29.32 17.09 42.03
CA VAL A 19 29.03 17.52 43.40
C VAL A 19 29.40 16.44 44.43
N ALA A 20 29.85 15.27 43.99
CA ALA A 20 30.25 14.17 44.87
C ALA A 20 31.37 14.59 45.84
N GLU A 21 31.14 14.40 47.13
CA GLU A 21 32.08 14.78 48.20
C GLU A 21 33.02 13.64 48.61
N ASP A 22 32.67 12.39 48.26
CA ASP A 22 33.39 11.18 48.63
C ASP A 22 33.37 10.10 47.53
N GLU A 23 34.22 9.08 47.69
CA GLU A 23 34.37 7.97 46.74
C GLU A 23 33.13 7.06 46.66
N GLU A 24 32.31 6.99 47.72
CA GLU A 24 31.09 6.18 47.74
C GLU A 24 30.00 6.80 46.84
N GLN A 25 29.85 8.12 46.90
CA GLN A 25 28.96 8.90 46.04
C GLN A 25 29.39 8.80 44.57
N ALA A 26 30.69 8.90 44.28
CA ALA A 26 31.22 8.70 42.93
C ALA A 26 30.94 7.28 42.41
N ASN A 27 31.20 6.25 43.23
CA ASN A 27 30.91 4.85 42.89
C ASN A 27 29.43 4.61 42.57
N ASN A 28 28.52 5.16 43.37
CA ASN A 28 27.07 5.05 43.12
C ASN A 28 26.67 5.73 41.81
N THR A 29 27.31 6.85 41.49
CA THR A 29 27.08 7.57 40.24
C THR A 29 27.56 6.76 39.02
N PHE A 30 28.74 6.13 39.09
CA PHE A 30 29.23 5.26 38.01
C PHE A 30 28.35 4.02 37.81
N ARG A 31 27.82 3.42 38.89
CA ARG A 31 26.83 2.34 38.77
C ARG A 31 25.55 2.81 38.09
N SER A 32 25.05 3.99 38.45
CA SER A 32 23.88 4.58 37.80
C SER A 32 24.13 4.86 36.31
N LEU A 33 25.30 5.39 35.95
CA LEU A 33 25.71 5.55 34.56
C LEU A 33 25.78 4.21 33.82
N SER A 34 26.19 3.12 34.48
CA SER A 34 26.21 1.77 33.91
C SER A 34 24.81 1.22 33.65
N GLU A 35 23.85 1.45 34.54
CA GLU A 35 22.43 1.09 34.35
C GLU A 35 21.77 1.92 33.23
N ILE A 36 22.13 3.20 33.14
CA ILE A 36 21.72 4.06 32.03
C ILE A 36 22.32 3.52 30.72
N ALA A 37 23.59 3.10 30.72
CA ALA A 37 24.23 2.48 29.57
C ALA A 37 23.53 1.18 29.15
N ASP A 38 23.14 0.30 30.08
CA ASP A 38 22.35 -0.91 29.78
C ASP A 38 21.02 -0.58 29.11
N SER A 39 20.33 0.41 29.68
CA SER A 39 19.07 0.90 29.13
C SER A 39 19.28 1.52 27.76
N ALA A 40 20.41 2.20 27.56
CA ALA A 40 20.80 2.86 26.33
C ALA A 40 21.38 1.90 25.28
N HIS A 41 21.89 0.73 25.66
CA HIS A 41 22.54 -0.23 24.76
C HIS A 41 21.61 -0.61 23.60
N LYS A 42 20.31 -0.78 23.89
CA LYS A 42 19.26 -1.07 22.90
C LYS A 42 18.59 0.17 22.29
N LEU A 43 18.97 1.37 22.71
CA LEU A 43 18.39 2.63 22.25
C LEU A 43 19.33 3.36 21.28
N ILE A 44 18.95 3.31 20.02
CA ILE A 44 19.81 3.65 18.88
C ILE A 44 20.19 5.16 18.86
N GLY A 45 19.36 6.05 19.41
CA GLY A 45 19.60 7.50 19.43
C GLY A 45 20.42 8.06 20.61
N TYR A 46 21.02 7.22 21.46
CA TYR A 46 21.85 7.66 22.59
C TYR A 46 23.31 7.91 22.14
N PRO A 47 23.92 9.07 22.44
CA PRO A 47 25.24 9.45 21.94
C PRO A 47 26.35 8.76 22.73
N MET A 48 26.49 7.44 22.53
CA MET A 48 27.40 6.60 23.32
C MET A 48 28.86 7.05 23.19
N ALA A 49 29.29 7.37 21.97
CA ALA A 49 30.65 7.88 21.72
C ALA A 49 30.94 9.17 22.50
N ARG A 50 29.93 10.05 22.68
CA ARG A 50 30.09 11.27 23.47
C ARG A 50 30.26 10.95 24.95
N LEU A 51 29.52 9.97 25.48
CA LEU A 51 29.69 9.53 26.87
C LEU A 51 31.07 8.92 27.08
N VAL A 52 31.52 8.03 26.19
CA VAL A 52 32.86 7.44 26.21
C VAL A 52 33.93 8.53 26.25
N ASN A 53 33.94 9.45 25.28
CA ASN A 53 34.93 10.53 25.22
C ASN A 53 34.93 11.41 26.48
N LEU A 54 33.76 11.61 27.09
CA LEU A 54 33.64 12.41 28.31
C LEU A 54 34.23 11.67 29.51
N LEU A 55 33.94 10.38 29.65
CA LEU A 55 34.49 9.55 30.72
C LEU A 55 35.99 9.33 30.55
N GLU A 56 36.48 9.09 29.33
CA GLU A 56 37.93 9.03 29.03
C GLU A 56 38.68 10.29 29.52
N ALA A 57 38.06 11.48 29.41
CA ALA A 57 38.66 12.71 29.91
C ALA A 57 38.72 12.77 31.45
N LEU A 58 37.91 11.98 32.15
CA LEU A 58 37.85 11.87 33.60
C LEU A 58 38.77 10.76 34.17
N ASP A 59 39.42 9.98 33.30
CA ASP A 59 40.30 8.86 33.67
C ASP A 59 41.42 9.28 34.63
N VAL A 60 41.96 10.48 34.42
CA VAL A 60 43.01 11.06 35.29
C VAL A 60 42.56 11.22 36.74
N ALA A 61 41.26 11.40 36.99
CA ALA A 61 40.71 11.63 38.32
C ALA A 61 40.14 10.36 38.97
N PHE A 62 39.59 9.43 38.18
CA PHE A 62 38.81 8.30 38.69
C PHE A 62 39.29 6.92 38.21
N GLY A 63 40.39 6.84 37.45
CA GLY A 63 40.88 5.58 36.87
C GLY A 63 41.21 4.49 37.90
N ASP A 64 41.55 4.86 39.13
CA ASP A 64 41.81 3.89 40.22
C ASP A 64 40.52 3.31 40.84
N ILE A 65 39.34 3.83 40.49
CA ILE A 65 38.05 3.39 41.04
C ILE A 65 37.50 2.23 40.21
N LYS A 66 37.24 1.09 40.88
CA LYS A 66 36.81 -0.13 40.18
C LYS A 66 35.49 0.03 39.41
N ALA A 67 34.51 0.75 39.99
CA ALA A 67 33.24 0.99 39.31
C ALA A 67 33.37 1.87 38.05
N TYR A 68 34.39 2.71 37.99
CA TYR A 68 34.68 3.52 36.81
C TYR A 68 35.34 2.66 35.71
N GLU A 69 36.33 1.82 36.05
CA GLU A 69 36.92 0.87 35.09
C GLU A 69 35.84 -0.05 34.47
N ASP A 70 35.00 -0.66 35.32
CA ASP A 70 33.95 -1.57 34.87
C ASP A 70 32.92 -0.86 33.96
N LEU A 71 32.63 0.42 34.22
CA LEU A 71 31.80 1.25 33.35
C LEU A 71 32.50 1.52 32.01
N MET A 72 33.79 1.86 32.03
CA MET A 72 34.57 2.16 30.83
C MET A 72 34.69 0.94 29.90
N ASP A 73 35.08 -0.22 30.44
CA ASP A 73 35.20 -1.47 29.66
C ASP A 73 33.89 -1.80 28.94
N LYS A 74 32.77 -1.71 29.66
CA LYS A 74 31.43 -1.94 29.11
C LYS A 74 31.07 -0.95 28.01
N LEU A 75 31.33 0.34 28.21
CA LEU A 75 31.01 1.36 27.22
C LEU A 75 31.86 1.21 25.94
N ILE A 76 33.10 0.76 26.07
CA ILE A 76 33.98 0.45 24.95
C ILE A 76 33.43 -0.74 24.15
N ASP A 77 33.02 -1.82 24.82
CA ASP A 77 32.39 -2.98 24.18
C ASP A 77 31.11 -2.56 23.43
N ASP A 78 30.22 -1.82 24.08
CA ASP A 78 28.99 -1.26 23.49
C ASP A 78 29.25 -0.38 22.27
N ALA A 79 30.29 0.47 22.33
CA ALA A 79 30.70 1.31 21.22
C ALA A 79 31.24 0.48 20.05
N GLY A 80 32.00 -0.58 20.34
CA GLY A 80 32.52 -1.52 19.34
C GLY A 80 31.41 -2.27 18.59
N GLU A 81 30.39 -2.75 19.29
CA GLU A 81 29.23 -3.41 18.67
C GLU A 81 28.41 -2.46 17.79
N ARG A 82 28.23 -1.20 18.25
CA ARG A 82 27.58 -0.15 17.47
C ARG A 82 28.34 0.17 16.18
N GLU A 83 29.66 0.32 16.27
CA GLU A 83 30.48 0.60 15.09
C GLU A 83 30.45 -0.55 14.07
N ASN A 84 30.53 -1.80 14.54
CA ASN A 84 30.36 -2.97 13.69
C ASN A 84 28.99 -2.99 12.97
N SER A 85 27.93 -2.63 13.71
CA SER A 85 26.58 -2.51 13.15
C SER A 85 26.49 -1.40 12.10
N ARG A 86 27.14 -0.26 12.33
CA ARG A 86 27.22 0.86 11.38
C ARG A 86 27.92 0.47 10.08
N ILE A 87 29.06 -0.22 10.15
CA ILE A 87 29.80 -0.70 8.98
C ILE A 87 28.95 -1.67 8.14
N LYS A 88 28.22 -2.59 8.80
CA LYS A 88 27.29 -3.50 8.10
C LYS A 88 26.17 -2.72 7.42
N ALA A 89 25.66 -1.69 8.06
CA ALA A 89 24.58 -0.87 7.55
C ALA A 89 24.99 0.03 6.37
N ASP A 90 26.19 0.60 6.38
CA ASP A 90 26.76 1.34 5.23
C ASP A 90 26.84 0.44 3.97
N LYS A 91 27.24 -0.83 4.14
CA LYS A 91 27.25 -1.80 3.03
C LYS A 91 25.84 -2.03 2.46
N TYR A 92 24.82 -2.09 3.31
CA TYR A 92 23.43 -2.18 2.84
C TYR A 92 22.97 -0.91 2.14
N LEU A 93 23.32 0.27 2.65
CA LEU A 93 23.02 1.55 2.02
C LEU A 93 23.55 1.60 0.58
N ARG A 94 24.83 1.26 0.40
CA ARG A 94 25.47 1.19 -0.93
C ARG A 94 24.82 0.15 -1.84
N ARG A 95 24.49 -1.03 -1.31
CA ARG A 95 23.78 -2.08 -2.07
C ARG A 95 22.39 -1.62 -2.50
N GLY A 96 21.68 -0.91 -1.63
CA GLY A 96 20.37 -0.33 -1.95
C GLY A 96 20.47 0.70 -3.08
N ALA A 97 21.46 1.59 -3.02
CA ALA A 97 21.73 2.57 -4.07
C ALA A 97 22.00 1.88 -5.43
N LEU A 98 22.88 0.87 -5.45
CA LEU A 98 23.18 0.09 -6.66
C LEU A 98 21.94 -0.66 -7.20
N SER A 99 21.06 -1.16 -6.33
CA SER A 99 19.80 -1.77 -6.74
C SER A 99 18.83 -0.75 -7.33
N SER A 100 18.76 0.45 -6.75
CA SER A 100 17.95 1.57 -7.25
C SER A 100 18.43 2.03 -8.64
N ASP A 101 19.74 2.12 -8.87
CA ASP A 101 20.33 2.45 -10.18
C ASP A 101 19.96 1.42 -11.25
N LYS A 102 19.87 0.14 -10.84
CA LYS A 102 19.41 -0.97 -11.69
C LYS A 102 17.88 -1.06 -11.83
N LYS A 103 17.14 -0.14 -11.20
CA LYS A 103 15.66 -0.13 -11.13
C LYS A 103 15.06 -1.36 -10.44
N ASP A 104 15.85 -2.08 -9.63
CA ASP A 104 15.39 -3.15 -8.74
C ASP A 104 14.98 -2.54 -7.40
N TYR A 105 13.84 -1.84 -7.41
CA TYR A 105 13.40 -1.04 -6.28
C TYR A 105 12.95 -1.90 -5.09
N TYR A 106 12.43 -3.11 -5.29
CA TYR A 106 12.07 -4.00 -4.18
C TYR A 106 13.29 -4.46 -3.39
N ARG A 107 14.36 -4.83 -4.08
CA ARG A 107 15.64 -5.12 -3.42
C ARG A 107 16.23 -3.88 -2.77
N ALA A 108 16.08 -2.71 -3.40
CA ALA A 108 16.50 -1.44 -2.80
C ALA A 108 15.75 -1.16 -1.49
N ILE A 109 14.43 -1.35 -1.44
CA ILE A 109 13.60 -1.22 -0.23
C ILE A 109 14.11 -2.13 0.90
N LYS A 110 14.36 -3.42 0.62
CA LYS A 110 14.94 -4.35 1.61
C LYS A 110 16.28 -3.83 2.14
N CYS A 111 17.19 -3.43 1.25
CA CYS A 111 18.53 -2.96 1.62
C CYS A 111 18.50 -1.64 2.40
N PHE A 112 17.70 -0.66 1.98
CA PHE A 112 17.58 0.61 2.70
C PHE A 112 16.96 0.41 4.07
N GLY A 113 15.90 -0.41 4.19
CA GLY A 113 15.33 -0.77 5.49
C GLY A 113 16.34 -1.40 6.44
N LEU A 114 17.13 -2.37 5.97
CA LEU A 114 18.20 -3.00 6.75
C LEU A 114 19.31 -2.01 7.14
N SER A 115 19.61 -1.03 6.28
CA SER A 115 20.61 0.01 6.57
C SER A 115 20.19 0.90 7.73
N LEU A 116 18.89 1.21 7.89
CA LEU A 116 18.43 2.09 8.96
C LEU A 116 18.72 1.52 10.35
N TYR A 117 18.75 0.18 10.50
CA TYR A 117 18.97 -0.45 11.79
C TYR A 117 20.34 -0.13 12.41
N GLY A 118 21.40 -0.10 11.60
CA GLY A 118 22.75 0.23 12.07
C GLY A 118 23.13 1.70 11.88
N LEU A 119 22.38 2.45 11.06
CA LEU A 119 22.64 3.87 10.83
C LEU A 119 21.88 4.80 11.78
N TYR A 120 20.78 4.37 12.40
CA TYR A 120 19.88 5.24 13.17
C TYR A 120 20.46 5.76 14.51
N SER A 121 21.67 6.30 14.47
CA SER A 121 22.47 6.81 15.57
C SER A 121 22.75 8.31 15.43
N SER A 122 23.26 8.92 16.51
CA SER A 122 23.56 10.35 16.51
C SER A 122 24.74 10.73 15.59
N GLU A 123 25.63 9.77 15.34
CA GLU A 123 26.85 9.89 14.56
C GLU A 123 26.64 9.73 13.05
N SER A 124 25.50 9.14 12.63
CA SER A 124 25.25 8.78 11.23
C SER A 124 24.01 9.45 10.65
N LYS A 125 23.66 10.65 11.12
CA LYS A 125 22.45 11.38 10.70
C LYS A 125 22.40 11.62 9.18
N ALA A 126 23.55 11.86 8.56
CA ALA A 126 23.63 12.10 7.12
C ALA A 126 23.28 10.83 6.33
N GLU A 127 23.77 9.68 6.78
CA GLU A 127 23.49 8.37 6.21
C GLU A 127 22.05 7.94 6.44
N VAL A 128 21.49 8.21 7.63
CA VAL A 128 20.04 7.99 7.93
C VAL A 128 19.17 8.79 6.99
N LEU A 129 19.48 10.09 6.82
CA LEU A 129 18.75 10.96 5.92
C LEU A 129 18.83 10.45 4.48
N ALA A 130 20.01 10.03 4.01
CA ALA A 130 20.18 9.45 2.69
C ALA A 130 19.37 8.16 2.52
N ALA A 131 19.42 7.26 3.51
CA ALA A 131 18.68 6.00 3.52
C ALA A 131 17.16 6.23 3.47
N LEU A 132 16.62 7.13 4.30
CA LEU A 132 15.19 7.45 4.33
C LEU A 132 14.72 8.15 3.05
N TYR A 133 15.52 9.08 2.52
CA TYR A 133 15.21 9.77 1.26
C TYR A 133 15.14 8.76 0.10
N MET A 134 16.15 7.89 -0.03
CA MET A 134 16.18 6.87 -1.08
C MET A 134 15.11 5.78 -0.88
N LEU A 135 14.79 5.42 0.37
CA LEU A 135 13.70 4.51 0.68
C LEU A 135 12.34 5.09 0.25
N SER A 136 12.10 6.37 0.57
CA SER A 136 10.91 7.08 0.10
C SER A 136 10.83 7.10 -1.43
N HIS A 137 11.97 7.30 -2.12
CA HIS A 137 12.05 7.22 -3.58
C HIS A 137 11.69 5.84 -4.12
N ALA A 138 12.23 4.78 -3.53
CA ALA A 138 11.96 3.43 -3.98
C ALA A 138 10.48 3.03 -3.80
N TYR A 139 9.83 3.44 -2.71
CA TYR A 139 8.40 3.22 -2.49
C TYR A 139 7.52 3.92 -3.54
N ASP A 140 7.78 5.20 -3.80
CA ASP A 140 7.09 6.01 -4.83
C ASP A 140 7.22 5.36 -6.23
N LYS A 141 8.41 4.86 -6.59
CA LYS A 141 8.62 4.14 -7.86
C LYS A 141 7.80 2.85 -7.97
N GLN A 142 7.42 2.23 -6.85
CA GLN A 142 6.53 1.07 -6.80
C GLN A 142 5.05 1.41 -6.61
N GLY A 143 4.71 2.71 -6.58
CA GLY A 143 3.34 3.18 -6.40
C GLY A 143 2.83 3.10 -4.95
N LEU A 144 3.73 2.99 -3.98
CA LEU A 144 3.43 2.87 -2.55
C LEU A 144 3.61 4.23 -1.87
N LEU A 145 2.63 5.13 -2.09
CA LEU A 145 2.76 6.54 -1.72
C LEU A 145 2.65 6.79 -0.21
N TRP A 146 1.91 5.96 0.54
CA TRP A 146 1.80 6.11 2.00
C TRP A 146 3.09 5.71 2.71
N ALA A 147 3.74 4.62 2.30
CA ALA A 147 5.07 4.24 2.78
C ALA A 147 6.15 5.24 2.34
N ALA A 148 6.04 5.79 1.11
CA ALA A 148 6.91 6.85 0.66
C ALA A 148 6.77 8.11 1.53
N ARG A 149 5.53 8.50 1.86
CA ARG A 149 5.21 9.60 2.78
C ARG A 149 5.79 9.36 4.15
N GLY A 150 5.58 8.17 4.73
CA GLY A 150 6.13 7.77 6.03
C GLY A 150 7.65 7.98 6.10
N ALA A 151 8.39 7.39 5.16
CA ALA A 151 9.85 7.49 5.13
C ALA A 151 10.32 8.95 4.94
N ALA A 152 9.59 9.73 4.13
CA ALA A 152 9.91 11.14 3.90
C ALA A 152 9.64 12.02 5.13
N LEU A 153 8.57 11.78 5.89
CA LEU A 153 8.29 12.47 7.15
C LEU A 153 9.38 12.22 8.18
N MET A 154 9.85 10.97 8.26
CA MET A 154 10.96 10.64 9.15
C MET A 154 12.26 11.33 8.73
N ALA A 155 12.55 11.38 7.43
CA ALA A 155 13.69 12.13 6.90
C ALA A 155 13.59 13.63 7.21
N ALA A 156 12.40 14.21 7.02
CA ALA A 156 12.10 15.59 7.35
C ALA A 156 12.34 15.88 8.83
N TYR A 157 11.96 14.96 9.72
CA TYR A 157 12.20 15.11 11.16
C TYR A 157 13.69 15.09 11.49
N VAL A 158 14.45 14.14 10.93
CA VAL A 158 15.90 14.04 11.14
C VAL A 158 16.61 15.32 10.73
N VAL A 159 16.35 15.84 9.53
CA VAL A 159 17.04 17.05 9.04
C VAL A 159 16.55 18.34 9.72
N THR A 160 15.27 18.45 10.05
CA THR A 160 14.71 19.65 10.70
C THR A 160 15.15 19.75 12.14
N SER A 161 15.18 18.63 12.87
CA SER A 161 15.68 18.60 14.24
C SER A 161 17.17 18.96 14.33
N ASP A 162 17.95 18.63 13.31
CA ASP A 162 19.35 19.02 13.19
C ASP A 162 19.50 20.51 12.88
N ALA A 163 18.75 21.01 11.89
CA ALA A 163 18.72 22.42 11.52
C ALA A 163 18.32 23.33 12.70
N LEU A 164 17.36 22.91 13.53
CA LEU A 164 16.95 23.65 14.73
C LEU A 164 18.05 23.68 15.80
N LYS A 165 18.79 22.59 15.98
CA LYS A 165 19.91 22.53 16.93
C LYS A 165 21.06 23.44 16.50
N GLU A 166 21.40 23.42 15.22
CA GLU A 166 22.47 24.24 14.63
C GLU A 166 22.02 25.67 14.31
N GLN A 167 20.74 25.99 14.50
CA GLN A 167 20.10 27.26 14.11
C GLN A 167 20.38 27.63 12.65
N ARG A 168 20.46 26.63 11.77
CA ARG A 168 20.82 26.81 10.36
C ARG A 168 20.04 25.86 9.46
N ASN A 169 19.25 26.45 8.57
CA ASN A 169 18.54 25.73 7.53
C ASN A 169 19.51 25.13 6.48
N SER A 170 19.07 24.08 5.78
CA SER A 170 19.90 23.38 4.80
C SER A 170 19.17 23.05 3.50
N ALA A 171 19.92 22.94 2.40
CA ALA A 171 19.43 22.48 1.10
C ALA A 171 18.69 21.13 1.19
N LYS A 172 19.17 20.23 2.06
CA LYS A 172 18.58 18.91 2.30
C LYS A 172 17.17 19.00 2.91
N GLN A 173 16.92 20.00 3.74
CA GLN A 173 15.61 20.25 4.34
C GLN A 173 14.58 20.69 3.28
N ALA A 174 14.96 21.61 2.40
CA ALA A 174 14.11 21.99 1.28
C ALA A 174 13.82 20.80 0.35
N ALA A 175 14.85 20.01 0.01
CA ALA A 175 14.71 18.85 -0.87
C ALA A 175 13.74 17.79 -0.32
N ILE A 176 13.71 17.54 0.99
CA ILE A 176 12.76 16.59 1.58
C ILE A 176 11.34 17.16 1.69
N TYR A 177 11.19 18.46 1.97
CA TYR A 177 9.87 19.11 1.95
C TYR A 177 9.27 19.11 0.54
N GLN A 178 10.08 19.36 -0.50
CA GLN A 178 9.67 19.22 -1.90
C GLN A 178 9.19 17.79 -2.21
N ARG A 179 9.89 16.78 -1.69
CA ARG A 179 9.47 15.39 -1.85
C ARG A 179 8.12 15.11 -1.19
N LEU A 180 7.90 15.62 0.02
CA LEU A 180 6.61 15.50 0.72
C LEU A 180 5.48 16.22 -0.02
N MET A 181 5.73 17.44 -0.48
CA MET A 181 4.80 18.20 -1.32
C MET A 181 4.33 17.37 -2.53
N TRP A 182 5.28 16.75 -3.24
CA TRP A 182 4.98 15.92 -4.41
C TRP A 182 4.12 14.70 -4.05
N ILE A 183 4.50 13.98 -3.00
CA ILE A 183 3.78 12.77 -2.54
C ILE A 183 2.36 13.13 -2.10
N GLU A 184 2.17 14.19 -1.33
CA GLU A 184 0.84 14.63 -0.89
C GLU A 184 -0.05 15.08 -2.06
N GLY A 185 0.55 15.73 -3.07
CA GLY A 185 -0.16 16.08 -4.31
C GLY A 185 -0.59 14.85 -5.10
N GLN A 186 0.27 13.83 -5.24
CA GLN A 186 -0.08 12.55 -5.87
C GLN A 186 -1.16 11.77 -5.10
N LEU A 187 -1.29 12.00 -3.79
CA LEU A 187 -2.35 11.46 -2.96
C LEU A 187 -3.66 12.27 -3.03
N GLY A 188 -3.70 13.39 -3.76
CA GLY A 188 -4.87 14.27 -3.87
C GLY A 188 -5.03 15.25 -2.69
N ARG A 189 -4.09 15.24 -1.74
CA ARG A 189 -4.12 16.00 -0.48
C ARG A 189 -3.56 17.41 -0.67
N VAL A 190 -4.31 18.24 -1.41
CA VAL A 190 -3.87 19.59 -1.82
C VAL A 190 -3.48 20.46 -0.64
N SER A 191 -4.23 20.44 0.46
CA SER A 191 -3.89 21.24 1.65
C SER A 191 -2.49 20.94 2.18
N GLN A 192 -2.19 19.66 2.40
CA GLN A 192 -0.90 19.22 2.91
C GLN A 192 0.21 19.48 1.89
N SER A 193 -0.06 19.27 0.60
CA SER A 193 0.88 19.58 -0.48
C SER A 193 1.28 21.06 -0.47
N LEU A 194 0.31 21.98 -0.41
CA LEU A 194 0.55 23.43 -0.35
C LEU A 194 1.32 23.83 0.92
N THR A 195 1.03 23.20 2.06
CA THR A 195 1.79 23.44 3.30
C THR A 195 3.25 23.06 3.15
N TRP A 196 3.55 21.88 2.58
CA TRP A 196 4.94 21.46 2.35
C TRP A 196 5.64 22.31 1.30
N TYR A 197 4.93 22.75 0.25
CA TYR A 197 5.46 23.71 -0.72
C TYR A 197 5.84 25.02 -0.03
N HIS A 198 4.95 25.58 0.79
CA HIS A 198 5.21 26.81 1.53
C HIS A 198 6.43 26.67 2.46
N LEU A 199 6.52 25.59 3.23
CA LEU A 199 7.67 25.31 4.09
C LEU A 199 8.97 25.16 3.28
N ALA A 200 8.92 24.50 2.12
CA ALA A 200 10.07 24.38 1.22
C ALA A 200 10.55 25.74 0.72
N GLN A 201 9.63 26.65 0.37
CA GLN A 201 9.96 28.01 -0.07
C GLN A 201 10.59 28.83 1.05
N LEU A 202 10.04 28.78 2.27
CA LEU A 202 10.59 29.46 3.44
C LEU A 202 12.03 29.03 3.72
N VAL A 203 12.30 27.72 3.70
CA VAL A 203 13.65 27.19 3.88
C VAL A 203 14.56 27.61 2.72
N SER A 204 14.07 27.54 1.48
CA SER A 204 14.87 27.85 0.30
C SER A 204 15.37 29.30 0.27
N GLN A 205 14.57 30.25 0.77
CA GLN A 205 14.96 31.67 0.88
C GLN A 205 16.13 31.91 1.84
N THR A 206 16.40 30.97 2.75
CA THR A 206 17.48 31.08 3.74
C THR A 206 18.78 30.39 3.32
N VAL A 207 18.81 29.77 2.13
CA VAL A 207 19.96 29.03 1.60
C VAL A 207 20.45 29.73 0.33
N ASP A 208 21.77 29.89 0.15
CA ASP A 208 22.38 30.59 -1.00
C ASP A 208 22.29 29.81 -2.33
N GLU A 209 21.64 28.64 -2.34
CA GLU A 209 21.49 27.78 -3.53
C GLU A 209 20.10 27.97 -4.14
N LYS A 210 20.02 28.07 -5.48
CA LYS A 210 18.73 27.95 -6.18
C LYS A 210 18.30 26.48 -6.15
N LEU A 211 17.53 26.12 -5.12
CA LEU A 211 17.06 24.75 -4.85
C LEU A 211 15.92 24.30 -5.76
N TRP A 212 15.45 25.20 -6.64
CA TRP A 212 14.26 25.01 -7.45
C TRP A 212 14.52 25.44 -8.90
N THR A 213 14.32 24.53 -9.86
CA THR A 213 14.32 24.88 -11.28
C THR A 213 12.92 25.31 -11.72
N GLU A 214 12.80 26.22 -12.69
CA GLU A 214 11.47 26.61 -13.22
C GLU A 214 10.68 25.37 -13.71
N ASP A 215 11.38 24.37 -14.27
CA ASP A 215 10.76 23.10 -14.68
C ASP A 215 10.15 22.32 -13.51
N GLN A 216 10.79 22.31 -12.34
CA GLN A 216 10.22 21.67 -11.14
C GLN A 216 8.95 22.41 -10.68
N LYS A 217 8.90 23.74 -10.90
CA LYS A 217 7.75 24.59 -10.53
C LYS A 217 6.58 24.24 -11.42
N MET A 218 6.85 24.27 -12.71
CA MET A 218 5.92 23.91 -13.75
C MET A 218 5.35 22.51 -13.52
N ASN A 219 6.20 21.51 -13.23
CA ASN A 219 5.73 20.15 -12.94
C ASN A 219 4.81 20.08 -11.71
N TYR A 220 5.08 20.88 -10.68
CA TYR A 220 4.23 20.94 -9.50
C TYR A 220 2.90 21.64 -9.79
N GLU A 221 2.91 22.76 -10.50
CA GLU A 221 1.69 23.42 -10.94
C GLU A 221 0.87 22.50 -11.84
N VAL A 222 1.51 21.75 -12.74
CA VAL A 222 0.87 20.73 -13.56
C VAL A 222 0.16 19.67 -12.71
N LEU A 223 0.80 19.18 -11.65
CA LEU A 223 0.17 18.23 -10.72
C LEU A 223 -1.07 18.83 -10.04
N ILE A 224 -0.96 20.05 -9.50
CA ILE A 224 -2.07 20.70 -8.78
C ILE A 224 -3.22 21.08 -9.71
N GLY A 225 -2.93 21.65 -10.88
CA GLY A 225 -3.95 21.95 -11.88
C GLY A 225 -4.61 20.69 -12.43
N GLN A 226 -3.89 19.57 -12.55
CA GLN A 226 -4.49 18.29 -12.92
C GLN A 226 -5.52 17.83 -11.88
N LEU A 227 -5.27 18.03 -10.58
CA LEU A 227 -6.26 17.74 -9.52
C LEU A 227 -7.51 18.61 -9.68
N PHE A 228 -7.36 19.92 -9.89
CA PHE A 228 -8.50 20.83 -10.05
C PHE A 228 -9.31 20.56 -11.31
N LEU A 229 -8.65 20.36 -12.45
CA LEU A 229 -9.32 20.12 -13.73
C LEU A 229 -10.11 18.80 -13.74
N ASN A 230 -9.72 17.82 -12.92
CA ASN A 230 -10.41 16.54 -12.75
C ASN A 230 -11.36 16.49 -11.54
N ALA A 231 -11.46 17.55 -10.74
CA ALA A 231 -12.27 17.56 -9.53
C ALA A 231 -13.77 17.64 -9.84
N ASP A 232 -14.57 17.04 -8.95
CA ASP A 232 -16.02 17.21 -8.96
C ASP A 232 -16.40 18.67 -8.70
N PHE A 233 -17.47 19.13 -9.34
CA PHE A 233 -17.89 20.53 -9.22
C PHE A 233 -18.19 20.93 -7.76
N SER A 234 -18.75 20.01 -6.95
CA SER A 234 -19.02 20.27 -5.53
C SER A 234 -17.78 20.59 -4.72
N ASP A 235 -16.63 20.00 -5.05
CA ASP A 235 -15.37 20.28 -4.37
C ASP A 235 -14.78 21.60 -4.85
N VAL A 236 -14.85 21.87 -6.15
CA VAL A 236 -14.44 23.15 -6.75
C VAL A 236 -15.18 24.33 -6.11
N GLU A 237 -16.50 24.22 -5.91
CA GLU A 237 -17.29 25.26 -5.25
C GLU A 237 -16.82 25.57 -3.82
N ARG A 238 -16.41 24.53 -3.07
CA ARG A 238 -15.97 24.66 -1.67
C ARG A 238 -14.62 25.40 -1.54
N ILE A 239 -13.81 25.41 -2.60
CA ILE A 239 -12.49 26.06 -2.66
C ILE A 239 -12.48 27.31 -3.56
N ALA A 240 -13.63 27.91 -3.83
CA ALA A 240 -13.76 29.10 -4.67
C ALA A 240 -12.96 30.34 -4.20
N TRP A 241 -12.41 30.33 -2.99
CA TRP A 241 -11.53 31.37 -2.44
C TRP A 241 -10.03 31.09 -2.66
N LEU A 242 -9.68 29.87 -3.06
CA LEU A 242 -8.30 29.40 -3.15
C LEU A 242 -7.44 30.04 -4.27
N PRO A 243 -7.97 30.60 -5.39
CA PRO A 243 -7.14 31.23 -6.42
C PRO A 243 -6.18 32.30 -5.86
N ASP A 244 -6.64 33.13 -4.93
CA ASP A 244 -5.79 34.16 -4.30
C ASP A 244 -4.65 33.55 -3.48
N LYS A 245 -4.91 32.44 -2.79
CA LYS A 245 -3.88 31.71 -2.05
C LYS A 245 -2.83 31.13 -2.99
N LEU A 246 -3.24 30.57 -4.12
CA LEU A 246 -2.35 30.02 -5.14
C LEU A 246 -1.47 31.13 -5.73
N ASN A 247 -2.06 32.28 -6.06
CA ASN A 247 -1.32 33.46 -6.52
C ASN A 247 -0.34 33.99 -5.46
N GLN A 248 -0.73 34.02 -4.18
CA GLN A 248 0.18 34.38 -3.07
C GLN A 248 1.38 33.43 -2.97
N LEU A 249 1.18 32.15 -3.31
CA LEU A 249 2.22 31.12 -3.35
C LEU A 249 2.99 31.07 -4.69
N ASP A 250 2.74 32.03 -5.59
CA ASP A 250 3.34 32.10 -6.92
C ASP A 250 2.98 30.87 -7.79
N LEU A 251 1.78 30.30 -7.60
CA LEU A 251 1.24 29.15 -8.36
C LEU A 251 0.15 29.61 -9.35
N GLY A 252 0.50 30.55 -10.23
CA GLY A 252 -0.44 31.21 -11.14
C GLY A 252 -1.15 30.27 -12.11
N LEU A 253 -0.47 29.26 -12.67
CA LEU A 253 -1.11 28.30 -13.58
C LEU A 253 -2.15 27.45 -12.86
N SER A 254 -1.85 27.08 -11.60
CA SER A 254 -2.81 26.35 -10.77
C SER A 254 -4.02 27.21 -10.43
N ALA A 255 -3.81 28.52 -10.18
CA ALA A 255 -4.89 29.48 -9.95
C ALA A 255 -5.77 29.61 -11.20
N ASP A 256 -5.16 29.74 -12.38
CA ASP A 256 -5.87 29.81 -13.67
C ASP A 256 -6.71 28.56 -13.93
N ALA A 257 -6.16 27.36 -13.67
CA ALA A 257 -6.90 26.11 -13.79
C ALA A 257 -8.13 26.07 -12.89
N LEU A 258 -8.03 26.57 -11.65
CA LEU A 258 -9.15 26.63 -10.72
C LEU A 258 -10.18 27.70 -11.12
N LEU A 259 -9.74 28.88 -11.57
CA LEU A 259 -10.61 29.93 -12.09
C LEU A 259 -11.39 29.46 -13.32
N LEU A 260 -10.75 28.72 -14.22
CA LEU A 260 -11.42 28.05 -15.33
C LEU A 260 -12.49 27.09 -14.82
N CYS A 261 -12.22 26.27 -13.79
CA CYS A 261 -13.20 25.35 -13.22
C CYS A 261 -14.42 26.09 -12.62
N LEU A 262 -14.19 27.25 -12.00
CA LEU A 262 -15.22 28.14 -11.46
C LEU A 262 -16.00 28.90 -12.55
N GLY A 263 -15.47 28.94 -13.78
CA GLY A 263 -16.04 29.64 -14.93
C GLY A 263 -15.73 31.14 -14.99
N HIS A 264 -14.54 31.49 -14.53
CA HIS A 264 -13.96 32.82 -14.65
C HIS A 264 -12.84 32.82 -15.72
N GLU A 265 -13.16 32.42 -16.95
CA GLU A 265 -12.19 32.43 -18.06
C GLU A 265 -11.67 33.82 -18.39
N ASP A 266 -12.43 34.86 -18.06
CA ASP A 266 -12.05 36.26 -18.19
C ASP A 266 -10.91 36.67 -17.24
N LYS A 267 -10.71 35.90 -16.15
CA LYS A 267 -9.68 36.16 -15.14
C LYS A 267 -8.51 35.17 -15.21
N ALA A 268 -8.56 34.15 -16.07
CA ALA A 268 -7.54 33.12 -16.16
C ALA A 268 -6.65 33.32 -17.40
N GLY A 269 -5.33 33.23 -17.21
CA GLY A 269 -4.33 33.41 -18.26
C GLY A 269 -3.96 34.88 -18.53
N PRO A 270 -3.12 35.16 -19.55
CA PRO A 270 -2.71 36.51 -19.91
C PRO A 270 -3.90 37.40 -20.31
N GLU A 271 -3.91 38.65 -19.83
CA GLU A 271 -5.00 39.60 -20.13
C GLU A 271 -5.29 39.71 -21.64
N GLY A 272 -6.53 39.39 -22.03
CA GLY A 272 -7.00 39.53 -23.41
C GLY A 272 -6.76 38.33 -24.32
N GLU A 273 -6.16 37.25 -23.83
CA GLU A 273 -6.02 36.00 -24.59
C GLU A 273 -7.11 34.98 -24.18
N PRO A 274 -7.79 34.34 -25.15
CA PRO A 274 -8.77 33.31 -24.84
C PRO A 274 -8.07 32.04 -24.32
N ILE A 275 -8.68 31.39 -23.33
CA ILE A 275 -8.16 30.12 -22.79
C ILE A 275 -8.23 29.02 -23.85
N ASP A 276 -7.11 28.34 -24.04
CA ASP A 276 -7.02 27.17 -24.91
C ASP A 276 -7.61 25.93 -24.19
N LEU A 277 -8.88 25.64 -24.45
CA LEU A 277 -9.57 24.46 -23.90
C LEU A 277 -8.92 23.14 -24.32
N HIS A 278 -8.26 23.09 -25.48
CA HIS A 278 -7.54 21.89 -25.92
C HIS A 278 -6.30 21.66 -25.05
N LEU A 279 -5.55 22.72 -24.74
CA LEU A 279 -4.44 22.65 -23.79
C LEU A 279 -4.90 22.19 -22.40
N MET A 280 -6.03 22.70 -21.90
CA MET A 280 -6.60 22.28 -20.60
C MET A 280 -7.01 20.81 -20.60
N ASN A 281 -7.59 20.34 -21.71
CA ASN A 281 -7.94 18.93 -21.89
C ASN A 281 -6.69 18.04 -21.98
N MET A 282 -5.63 18.51 -22.64
CA MET A 282 -4.35 17.81 -22.66
C MET A 282 -3.75 17.73 -21.26
N TRP A 283 -3.80 18.84 -20.51
CA TRP A 283 -3.27 18.94 -19.16
C TRP A 283 -3.94 17.96 -18.20
N ARG A 284 -5.26 17.93 -18.11
CA ARG A 284 -5.98 16.97 -17.23
C ARG A 284 -5.62 15.51 -17.52
N SER A 285 -5.26 15.20 -18.78
CA SER A 285 -4.97 13.85 -19.29
C SER A 285 -3.48 13.49 -19.28
N ILE A 286 -2.58 14.33 -18.76
CA ILE A 286 -1.15 14.01 -18.70
C ILE A 286 -0.92 12.76 -17.84
N ASP A 287 -0.30 11.73 -18.42
CA ASP A 287 0.19 10.58 -17.65
C ASP A 287 1.46 10.97 -16.88
N MET A 288 1.28 11.31 -15.60
CA MET A 288 2.37 11.60 -14.67
C MET A 288 3.02 10.32 -14.12
N GLY A 289 2.76 9.17 -14.74
CA GLY A 289 3.20 7.86 -14.29
C GLY A 289 2.37 7.31 -13.13
N ALA A 290 1.21 7.89 -12.85
CA ALA A 290 0.22 7.47 -11.86
C ALA A 290 -1.19 7.99 -12.20
N PRO A 291 -2.26 7.25 -11.83
CA PRO A 291 -3.63 7.77 -11.92
C PRO A 291 -3.77 9.05 -11.12
N VAL A 292 -4.62 9.96 -11.61
CA VAL A 292 -4.97 11.19 -10.89
C VAL A 292 -5.79 10.80 -9.66
N ALA A 293 -5.31 11.16 -8.48
CA ALA A 293 -6.06 10.96 -7.25
C ALA A 293 -7.26 11.91 -7.20
N PRO A 294 -8.39 11.50 -6.59
CA PRO A 294 -9.48 12.41 -6.31
C PRO A 294 -9.01 13.51 -5.34
N LEU A 295 -9.62 14.70 -5.47
CA LEU A 295 -9.30 15.84 -4.63
C LEU A 295 -9.78 15.61 -3.19
N ASP A 296 -8.87 15.58 -2.22
CA ASP A 296 -9.19 15.39 -0.80
C ASP A 296 -8.99 16.69 -0.01
N LEU A 297 -10.09 17.28 0.45
CA LEU A 297 -10.13 18.59 1.09
C LEU A 297 -10.25 18.53 2.63
N TYR A 298 -10.59 17.37 3.19
CA TYR A 298 -10.92 17.21 4.63
C TYR A 298 -12.02 18.17 5.12
N LEU A 299 -13.02 18.46 4.29
CA LEU A 299 -14.16 19.32 4.65
C LEU A 299 -15.37 18.54 5.17
N ASP A 300 -15.48 17.26 4.82
CA ASP A 300 -16.58 16.41 5.26
C ASP A 300 -16.28 15.76 6.62
N ARG A 301 -17.32 15.29 7.32
CA ARG A 301 -17.19 14.65 8.64
C ARG A 301 -16.39 13.34 8.58
N TRP A 302 -16.48 12.63 7.46
CA TRP A 302 -15.83 11.36 7.19
C TRP A 302 -15.15 11.41 5.83
N THR A 303 -14.06 10.68 5.69
CA THR A 303 -13.37 10.51 4.40
C THR A 303 -12.81 9.09 4.31
N THR A 304 -12.41 8.70 3.10
CA THR A 304 -11.80 7.40 2.81
C THR A 304 -10.52 7.61 2.02
N ILE A 305 -9.41 7.06 2.52
CA ILE A 305 -8.15 6.98 1.79
C ILE A 305 -7.94 5.54 1.30
N SER A 306 -7.18 5.35 0.22
CA SER A 306 -6.94 4.01 -0.30
C SER A 306 -5.52 3.80 -0.82
N SER A 307 -5.15 2.53 -0.94
CA SER A 307 -3.94 2.06 -1.61
C SER A 307 -4.19 0.72 -2.29
N TYR A 308 -3.33 0.36 -3.25
CA TYR A 308 -3.30 -0.97 -3.86
C TYR A 308 -2.11 -1.74 -3.33
N ILE A 309 -2.37 -2.84 -2.60
CA ILE A 309 -1.36 -3.67 -1.98
C ILE A 309 -1.47 -5.08 -2.54
N LEU A 310 -0.48 -5.49 -3.34
CA LEU A 310 -0.40 -6.83 -3.96
C LEU A 310 -1.65 -7.12 -4.84
N GLY A 311 -2.16 -6.07 -5.48
CA GLY A 311 -3.37 -6.10 -6.32
C GLY A 311 -4.71 -6.05 -5.58
N CYS A 312 -4.71 -6.01 -4.24
CA CYS A 312 -5.89 -5.77 -3.43
C CYS A 312 -6.08 -4.26 -3.20
N LYS A 313 -7.30 -3.75 -3.41
CA LYS A 313 -7.66 -2.37 -3.04
C LYS A 313 -7.96 -2.30 -1.54
N VAL A 314 -7.09 -1.63 -0.78
CA VAL A 314 -7.29 -1.41 0.65
C VAL A 314 -7.84 -0.01 0.85
N SER A 315 -9.03 0.10 1.44
CA SER A 315 -9.70 1.39 1.69
C SER A 315 -9.87 1.57 3.19
N VAL A 316 -9.50 2.75 3.72
CA VAL A 316 -9.62 3.08 5.13
C VAL A 316 -10.55 4.27 5.29
N SER A 317 -11.73 4.08 5.88
CA SER A 317 -12.69 5.14 6.17
C SER A 317 -12.56 5.59 7.62
N PHE A 318 -12.60 6.90 7.86
CA PHE A 318 -12.40 7.44 9.20
C PHE A 318 -13.06 8.81 9.38
N PRO A 319 -13.43 9.19 10.62
CA PRO A 319 -13.84 10.56 10.93
C PRO A 319 -12.66 11.51 10.71
N VAL A 320 -12.90 12.68 10.11
CA VAL A 320 -11.87 13.72 9.91
C VAL A 320 -11.60 14.44 11.24
N LYS A 321 -10.95 13.72 12.16
CA LYS A 321 -10.60 14.16 13.52
C LYS A 321 -9.38 13.36 14.02
N SER A 322 -8.53 14.00 14.82
CA SER A 322 -7.50 13.28 15.57
C SER A 322 -8.13 12.36 16.63
N PRO A 323 -7.63 11.14 16.86
CA PRO A 323 -6.44 10.55 16.23
C PRO A 323 -6.71 9.72 14.97
N CYS A 324 -7.96 9.68 14.48
CA CYS A 324 -8.37 8.80 13.38
C CYS A 324 -7.65 9.11 12.06
N ILE A 325 -7.40 10.39 11.77
CA ILE A 325 -6.63 10.84 10.60
C ILE A 325 -5.24 10.19 10.61
N GLU A 326 -4.53 10.33 11.73
CA GLU A 326 -3.16 9.84 11.86
C GLU A 326 -3.13 8.31 11.87
N LEU A 327 -4.09 7.66 12.56
CA LEU A 327 -4.21 6.20 12.55
C LEU A 327 -4.37 5.65 11.13
N ALA A 328 -5.27 6.23 10.32
CA ALA A 328 -5.50 5.78 8.95
C ALA A 328 -4.26 5.92 8.06
N GLN A 329 -3.60 7.09 8.11
CA GLN A 329 -2.43 7.36 7.28
C GLN A 329 -1.24 6.49 7.65
N GLN A 330 -1.00 6.28 8.94
CA GLN A 330 0.07 5.40 9.41
C GLN A 330 -0.25 3.94 9.08
N LEU A 331 -1.51 3.51 9.22
CA LEU A 331 -1.92 2.16 8.87
C LEU A 331 -1.55 1.81 7.42
N LEU A 332 -1.93 2.66 6.45
CA LEU A 332 -1.56 2.43 5.05
C LEU A 332 -0.05 2.48 4.83
N ALA A 333 0.68 3.38 5.50
CA ALA A 333 2.13 3.44 5.39
C ALA A 333 2.82 2.16 5.91
N VAL A 334 2.35 1.60 7.03
CA VAL A 334 2.87 0.36 7.60
C VAL A 334 2.52 -0.83 6.67
N LEU A 335 1.28 -0.95 6.21
CA LEU A 335 0.85 -2.04 5.34
C LEU A 335 1.61 -2.05 4.00
N GLU A 336 1.73 -0.88 3.35
CA GLU A 336 2.52 -0.75 2.12
C GLU A 336 4.00 -1.12 2.35
N SER A 337 4.59 -0.62 3.44
CA SER A 337 5.99 -0.85 3.78
C SER A 337 6.30 -2.32 4.08
N PHE A 338 5.37 -3.00 4.78
CA PHE A 338 5.50 -4.41 5.10
C PHE A 338 5.41 -5.26 3.83
N CYS A 339 4.37 -5.02 3.01
CA CYS A 339 4.05 -5.83 1.84
C CYS A 339 4.92 -5.53 0.61
N ALA A 340 5.62 -4.39 0.55
CA ALA A 340 6.37 -4.00 -0.65
C ALA A 340 7.25 -5.12 -1.20
N PRO A 341 8.15 -5.75 -0.42
CA PRO A 341 9.07 -6.71 -0.99
C PRO A 341 8.42 -8.04 -1.38
N MET A 342 7.20 -8.32 -0.88
CA MET A 342 6.47 -9.55 -1.19
C MET A 342 6.13 -9.66 -2.67
N MET A 343 5.99 -8.53 -3.38
CA MET A 343 5.73 -8.55 -4.82
C MET A 343 6.89 -9.18 -5.60
N ALA A 344 8.14 -8.90 -5.21
CA ALA A 344 9.31 -9.53 -5.83
C ALA A 344 9.40 -11.04 -5.55
N ASP A 345 8.79 -11.49 -4.45
CA ASP A 345 8.68 -12.90 -4.06
C ASP A 345 7.40 -13.57 -4.65
N HIS A 346 6.78 -12.96 -5.67
CA HIS A 346 5.60 -13.45 -6.38
C HIS A 346 4.33 -13.62 -5.51
N ALA A 347 4.25 -12.94 -4.37
CA ALA A 347 3.03 -12.91 -3.57
C ALA A 347 1.96 -12.06 -4.25
N THR A 348 0.73 -12.55 -4.29
CA THR A 348 -0.45 -11.80 -4.78
C THR A 348 -1.56 -11.92 -3.76
N ALA A 349 -2.37 -10.87 -3.59
CA ALA A 349 -3.54 -11.00 -2.73
C ALA A 349 -4.57 -12.00 -3.32
N THR A 350 -5.31 -12.68 -2.46
CA THR A 350 -6.42 -13.59 -2.84
C THR A 350 -7.77 -12.90 -2.84
N VAL A 351 -7.86 -11.74 -2.18
CA VAL A 351 -9.06 -10.91 -2.08
C VAL A 351 -8.93 -9.65 -2.94
N PRO A 352 -10.01 -9.20 -3.60
CA PRO A 352 -9.97 -8.05 -4.50
C PRO A 352 -9.92 -6.71 -3.74
N ALA A 353 -10.53 -6.66 -2.56
CA ALA A 353 -10.60 -5.45 -1.74
C ALA A 353 -10.71 -5.78 -0.25
N VAL A 354 -10.19 -4.88 0.58
CA VAL A 354 -10.37 -4.86 2.03
C VAL A 354 -10.84 -3.47 2.44
N ASN A 355 -11.95 -3.39 3.16
CA ASN A 355 -12.48 -2.14 3.71
C ASN A 355 -12.20 -2.07 5.22
N ILE A 356 -11.61 -0.99 5.69
CA ILE A 356 -11.22 -0.79 7.07
C ILE A 356 -11.94 0.44 7.60
N ASP A 357 -12.75 0.29 8.62
CA ASP A 357 -13.49 1.41 9.21
C ASP A 357 -12.91 1.75 10.58
N ILE A 358 -12.46 2.99 10.75
CA ILE A 358 -12.00 3.51 12.04
C ILE A 358 -13.16 4.22 12.72
N SER A 359 -13.48 3.81 13.95
CA SER A 359 -14.53 4.40 14.76
C SER A 359 -13.95 4.98 16.05
N LEU A 360 -14.50 6.12 16.47
CA LEU A 360 -14.12 6.81 17.68
C LEU A 360 -15.18 6.55 18.76
N GLU A 361 -14.80 5.92 19.86
CA GLU A 361 -15.66 5.73 21.03
C GLU A 361 -15.26 6.66 22.17
N ASP A 362 -16.25 7.36 22.73
CA ASP A 362 -16.04 8.36 23.79
C ASP A 362 -15.88 7.65 25.14
N GLU A 363 -14.70 7.07 25.35
CA GLU A 363 -14.28 6.43 26.61
C GLU A 363 -13.04 7.11 27.20
N ASP A 364 -12.94 7.11 28.53
CA ASP A 364 -11.83 7.73 29.27
C ASP A 364 -10.53 6.90 29.20
N ASP A 365 -10.64 5.58 28.99
CA ASP A 365 -9.51 4.66 28.91
C ASP A 365 -8.86 4.68 27.52
N PHE A 366 -7.55 4.40 27.45
CA PHE A 366 -6.85 4.28 26.17
C PHE A 366 -7.24 2.97 25.47
N ILE A 367 -8.04 3.07 24.42
CA ILE A 367 -8.50 1.95 23.62
C ILE A 367 -7.94 2.08 22.21
N LEU A 368 -7.35 0.99 21.73
CA LEU A 368 -6.96 0.82 20.34
C LEU A 368 -7.00 -0.67 20.01
N GLN A 369 -8.05 -1.11 19.34
CA GLN A 369 -8.30 -2.52 19.06
C GLN A 369 -8.76 -2.69 17.60
N HIS A 370 -8.57 -3.90 17.07
CA HIS A 370 -9.06 -4.24 15.73
C HIS A 370 -9.80 -5.57 15.73
N SER A 371 -10.74 -5.70 14.80
CA SER A 371 -11.42 -6.94 14.47
C SER A 371 -11.49 -7.11 12.95
N PHE A 372 -11.52 -8.34 12.46
CA PHE A 372 -11.71 -8.64 11.04
C PHE A 372 -12.98 -9.46 10.86
N ASP A 373 -13.81 -9.06 9.90
CA ASP A 373 -14.91 -9.87 9.39
C ASP A 373 -14.52 -10.45 8.04
N THR A 374 -14.24 -11.75 8.05
CA THR A 374 -13.91 -12.55 6.86
C THR A 374 -15.11 -13.34 6.32
N ALA A 375 -16.26 -13.27 7.00
CA ALA A 375 -17.50 -13.93 6.57
C ALA A 375 -18.35 -13.03 5.65
N ALA A 376 -18.06 -11.73 5.62
CA ALA A 376 -18.68 -10.75 4.73
C ALA A 376 -18.32 -10.98 3.25
N GLN A 377 -19.16 -10.44 2.36
CA GLN A 377 -18.98 -10.49 0.89
C GLN A 377 -17.70 -9.77 0.44
N VAL A 378 -17.34 -8.70 1.14
CA VAL A 378 -16.06 -7.99 1.03
C VAL A 378 -15.39 -8.12 2.39
N THR A 379 -14.13 -8.53 2.41
CA THR A 379 -13.35 -8.60 3.64
C THR A 379 -13.30 -7.22 4.28
N SER A 380 -13.71 -7.12 5.54
CA SER A 380 -13.68 -5.87 6.27
C SER A 380 -12.95 -5.99 7.60
N ALA A 381 -12.48 -4.86 8.10
CA ALA A 381 -11.91 -4.72 9.42
C ALA A 381 -12.47 -3.49 10.12
N GLU A 382 -12.67 -3.58 11.42
CA GLU A 382 -13.05 -2.44 12.26
C GLU A 382 -11.89 -2.11 13.18
N ILE A 383 -11.57 -0.82 13.29
CA ILE A 383 -10.62 -0.29 14.26
C ILE A 383 -11.39 0.59 15.23
N LEU A 384 -11.34 0.22 16.50
CA LEU A 384 -11.94 0.97 17.58
C LEU A 384 -10.86 1.77 18.30
N CYS A 385 -11.05 3.09 18.43
CA CYS A 385 -10.14 3.90 19.23
C CYS A 385 -10.86 4.92 20.11
N SER A 386 -10.28 5.19 21.29
CA SER A 386 -10.72 6.31 22.13
C SER A 386 -9.99 7.61 21.77
N PRO A 387 -10.54 8.79 22.12
CA PRO A 387 -9.83 10.06 21.96
C PRO A 387 -8.52 10.08 22.74
N PHE A 388 -7.40 10.29 22.06
CA PHE A 388 -6.13 10.58 22.72
C PHE A 388 -5.37 11.71 22.02
N SER A 389 -4.60 12.45 22.81
CA SER A 389 -3.73 13.51 22.30
C SER A 389 -2.42 12.92 21.82
N ILE A 390 -2.21 13.00 20.50
CA ILE A 390 -1.00 12.55 19.83
C ILE A 390 0.24 13.31 20.34
N THR A 391 0.07 14.56 20.76
CA THR A 391 1.17 15.41 21.24
C THR A 391 1.64 15.05 22.65
N SER A 392 0.84 14.29 23.41
CA SER A 392 1.08 13.98 24.82
C SER A 392 0.97 12.49 25.12
N LEU A 393 1.38 11.65 24.17
CA LEU A 393 1.45 10.21 24.37
C LEU A 393 2.49 9.84 25.46
N THR A 394 2.14 8.91 26.34
CA THR A 394 3.11 8.25 27.24
C THR A 394 3.93 7.22 26.46
N ASP A 395 5.05 6.77 27.04
CA ASP A 395 5.86 5.71 26.39
C ASP A 395 5.09 4.39 26.30
N GLU A 396 4.29 4.06 27.31
CA GLU A 396 3.38 2.91 27.30
C GLU A 396 2.40 2.99 26.14
N GLN A 397 1.71 4.12 25.95
CA GLN A 397 0.77 4.32 24.84
C GLN A 397 1.48 4.23 23.48
N ARG A 398 2.70 4.75 23.34
CA ARG A 398 3.48 4.62 22.10
C ARG A 398 3.80 3.16 21.79
N ASP A 399 4.12 2.37 22.80
CA ASP A 399 4.41 0.94 22.63
C ASP A 399 3.13 0.16 22.32
N THR A 400 1.99 0.47 22.95
CA THR A 400 0.68 -0.09 22.58
C THR A 400 0.32 0.20 21.12
N ILE A 401 0.54 1.43 20.63
CA ILE A 401 0.30 1.80 19.23
C ILE A 401 1.19 0.98 18.27
N ARG A 402 2.46 0.78 18.63
CA ARG A 402 3.39 -0.03 17.81
C ARG A 402 2.99 -1.50 17.78
N GLN A 403 2.58 -2.03 18.92
CA GLN A 403 2.08 -3.38 19.03
C GLN A 403 0.81 -3.55 18.18
N PHE A 404 -0.13 -2.62 18.27
CA PHE A 404 -1.34 -2.59 17.46
C PHE A 404 -1.03 -2.68 15.96
N TYR A 405 -0.14 -1.84 15.43
CA TYR A 405 0.20 -1.90 14.00
C TYR A 405 0.90 -3.20 13.62
N SER A 406 1.74 -3.75 14.51
CA SER A 406 2.41 -5.03 14.26
C SER A 406 1.41 -6.17 14.16
N GLU A 407 0.47 -6.25 15.12
CA GLU A 407 -0.59 -7.26 15.16
C GLU A 407 -1.53 -7.11 13.97
N PHE A 408 -1.98 -5.89 13.67
CA PHE A 408 -2.84 -5.61 12.53
C PHE A 408 -2.19 -6.05 11.23
N CYS A 409 -0.90 -5.73 11.02
CA CYS A 409 -0.20 -6.10 9.78
C CYS A 409 -0.10 -7.61 9.60
N LEU A 410 0.22 -8.35 10.66
CA LEU A 410 0.31 -9.81 10.60
C LEU A 410 -1.07 -10.44 10.32
N HIS A 411 -2.13 -9.92 10.95
CA HIS A 411 -3.49 -10.38 10.70
C HIS A 411 -3.97 -10.03 9.28
N PHE A 412 -3.68 -8.82 8.81
CA PHE A 412 -4.00 -8.39 7.45
C PHE A 412 -3.34 -9.29 6.41
N VAL A 413 -2.04 -9.57 6.54
CA VAL A 413 -1.31 -10.40 5.58
C VAL A 413 -1.76 -11.86 5.61
N SER A 414 -2.10 -12.42 6.77
CA SER A 414 -2.62 -13.78 6.85
C SER A 414 -3.99 -13.94 6.15
N ILE A 415 -4.78 -12.86 6.11
CA ILE A 415 -6.07 -12.84 5.41
C ILE A 415 -5.90 -12.64 3.90
N ILE A 416 -5.08 -11.67 3.49
CA ILE A 416 -4.96 -11.34 2.06
C ILE A 416 -4.02 -12.29 1.30
N CYS A 417 -3.09 -12.96 1.99
CA CYS A 417 -2.09 -13.85 1.40
C CYS A 417 -2.00 -15.20 2.14
N PRO A 418 -3.11 -15.95 2.28
CA PRO A 418 -3.14 -17.21 3.04
C PRO A 418 -2.24 -18.31 2.45
N GLN A 419 -1.85 -18.19 1.17
CA GLN A 419 -0.96 -19.12 0.49
C GLN A 419 0.50 -19.01 0.95
N ILE A 420 0.87 -17.95 1.67
CA ILE A 420 2.24 -17.76 2.16
C ILE A 420 2.43 -18.57 3.44
N SER A 421 3.41 -19.46 3.44
CA SER A 421 3.72 -20.28 4.62
C SER A 421 4.22 -19.42 5.78
N TRP A 422 3.95 -19.89 7.01
CA TRP A 422 4.47 -19.25 8.22
C TRP A 422 6.00 -19.16 8.21
N SER A 423 6.69 -20.17 7.67
CA SER A 423 8.15 -20.15 7.52
C SER A 423 8.66 -18.99 6.66
N LYS A 424 7.91 -18.60 5.61
CA LYS A 424 8.29 -17.48 4.75
C LYS A 424 8.04 -16.14 5.43
N ILE A 425 6.94 -16.04 6.19
CA ILE A 425 6.69 -14.86 7.04
C ILE A 425 7.81 -14.73 8.07
N GLU A 426 8.20 -15.81 8.74
CA GLU A 426 9.29 -15.81 9.72
C GLU A 426 10.64 -15.38 9.10
N GLU A 427 10.96 -15.85 7.89
CA GLU A 427 12.13 -15.40 7.12
C GLU A 427 12.08 -13.88 6.88
N MET A 428 10.94 -13.34 6.46
CA MET A 428 10.77 -11.90 6.26
C MET A 428 10.90 -11.09 7.56
N LEU A 429 10.39 -11.62 8.67
CA LEU A 429 10.50 -10.96 9.97
C LEU A 429 11.94 -10.95 10.46
N ARG A 430 12.65 -12.07 10.35
CA ARG A 430 14.01 -12.22 10.88
C ARG A 430 15.07 -11.60 9.96
N ASP A 431 15.04 -11.94 8.68
CA ASP A 431 16.13 -11.66 7.75
C ASP A 431 15.93 -10.31 7.03
N ASP A 432 14.68 -9.96 6.69
CA ASP A 432 14.33 -8.66 6.08
C ASP A 432 13.95 -7.58 7.10
N LYS A 433 13.79 -7.94 8.39
CA LYS A 433 13.31 -7.04 9.45
C LYS A 433 12.07 -6.25 9.05
N ALA A 434 11.11 -6.95 8.45
CA ALA A 434 9.99 -6.32 7.76
C ALA A 434 9.09 -5.50 8.69
N LEU A 435 8.82 -6.00 9.90
CA LEU A 435 8.05 -5.27 10.90
C LEU A 435 8.80 -4.04 11.42
N GLU A 436 10.09 -4.14 11.67
CA GLU A 436 10.87 -3.00 12.13
C GLU A 436 10.93 -1.91 11.06
N ARG A 437 11.13 -2.29 9.79
CA ARG A 437 11.04 -1.35 8.67
C ARG A 437 9.68 -0.64 8.63
N ALA A 438 8.60 -1.40 8.76
CA ALA A 438 7.24 -0.88 8.64
C ALA A 438 6.79 -0.05 9.86
N VAL A 439 7.04 -0.53 11.07
CA VAL A 439 6.52 0.07 12.31
C VAL A 439 7.53 1.04 12.91
N VAL A 440 8.83 0.75 12.93
CA VAL A 440 9.78 1.66 13.60
C VAL A 440 10.08 2.89 12.75
N PHE A 441 10.27 2.73 11.45
CA PHE A 441 10.69 3.84 10.57
C PHE A 441 9.56 4.48 9.76
N ASN A 442 8.42 3.79 9.64
CA ASN A 442 7.28 4.24 8.85
C ASN A 442 6.03 4.58 9.67
N CYS A 443 5.91 4.17 10.94
CA CYS A 443 4.87 4.67 11.84
C CYS A 443 5.35 5.95 12.56
N ASN A 444 4.99 7.10 11.98
CA ASN A 444 5.47 8.43 12.36
C ASN A 444 4.38 9.27 13.05
N ILE A 445 3.62 8.65 13.94
CA ILE A 445 2.52 9.31 14.65
C ILE A 445 3.02 10.54 15.41
N GLY A 446 2.38 11.69 15.17
CA GLY A 446 2.71 12.97 15.80
C GLY A 446 3.83 13.78 15.16
N LEU A 447 4.57 13.25 14.17
CA LEU A 447 5.59 14.06 13.49
C LEU A 447 4.99 15.24 12.71
N ASP A 448 3.78 15.10 12.16
CA ASP A 448 3.12 16.21 11.44
C ASP A 448 2.94 17.45 12.34
N SER A 449 2.59 17.24 13.61
CA SER A 449 2.44 18.32 14.60
C SER A 449 3.76 19.04 14.93
N TYR A 450 4.90 18.40 14.68
CA TYR A 450 6.23 18.99 14.87
C TYR A 450 6.49 20.11 13.86
N PHE A 451 5.98 19.96 12.64
CA PHE A 451 6.19 20.92 11.55
C PHE A 451 5.07 21.95 11.47
N MET A 452 3.82 21.51 11.59
CA MET A 452 2.64 22.36 11.39
C MET A 452 2.18 23.06 12.68
N GLY A 453 2.69 22.63 13.84
CA GLY A 453 2.27 23.10 15.15
C GLY A 453 1.08 22.31 15.71
N ARG A 454 0.92 22.36 17.04
CA ARG A 454 -0.04 21.51 17.77
C ARG A 454 -1.52 21.84 17.52
N ASN A 455 -1.81 23.04 17.02
CA ASN A 455 -3.16 23.54 16.75
C ASN A 455 -3.45 23.65 15.25
N ALA A 456 -2.62 23.02 14.40
CA ALA A 456 -2.85 23.04 12.96
C ALA A 456 -4.22 22.40 12.65
N VAL A 457 -5.09 23.18 12.01
CA VAL A 457 -6.39 22.66 11.55
C VAL A 457 -6.12 21.73 10.37
N PRO A 458 -6.57 20.47 10.40
CA PRO A 458 -6.46 19.61 9.24
C PRO A 458 -7.36 20.12 8.12
N GLY A 459 -6.90 20.04 6.87
CA GLY A 459 -7.71 20.32 5.69
C GLY A 459 -7.48 21.69 5.04
N ILE A 460 -8.21 21.94 3.95
CA ILE A 460 -7.93 23.08 3.06
C ILE A 460 -8.22 24.44 3.71
N ASP A 461 -9.18 24.50 4.63
CA ASP A 461 -9.54 25.73 5.35
C ASP A 461 -8.40 26.32 6.18
N SER A 462 -7.37 25.54 6.52
CA SER A 462 -6.14 26.05 7.16
C SER A 462 -5.39 27.09 6.33
N HIS A 463 -5.64 27.13 5.01
CA HIS A 463 -5.05 28.10 4.10
C HIS A 463 -5.92 29.33 3.87
N LYS A 464 -7.13 29.40 4.45
CA LYS A 464 -8.09 30.48 4.19
C LYS A 464 -7.69 31.76 4.90
N ASP A 465 -7.84 32.88 4.20
CA ASP A 465 -7.63 34.23 4.74
C ASP A 465 -8.89 35.08 4.46
N ALA A 466 -9.21 35.99 5.37
CA ALA A 466 -10.36 36.90 5.22
C ALA A 466 -10.16 37.91 4.07
N ALA A 467 -8.91 38.14 3.64
CA ALA A 467 -8.58 39.03 2.53
C ALA A 467 -8.83 38.39 1.15
N PHE A 468 -9.00 37.07 1.06
CA PHE A 468 -9.14 36.39 -0.22
C PHE A 468 -10.53 36.61 -0.83
N GLU A 469 -10.55 36.95 -2.12
CA GLU A 469 -11.76 37.08 -2.91
C GLU A 469 -12.46 35.72 -3.02
N PHE A 470 -13.78 35.72 -2.79
CA PHE A 470 -14.61 34.56 -3.07
C PHE A 470 -15.12 34.63 -4.52
N TYR A 471 -14.57 33.79 -5.39
CA TYR A 471 -14.90 33.75 -6.81
C TYR A 471 -16.18 32.94 -7.02
N LYS A 472 -17.33 33.62 -6.99
CA LYS A 472 -18.63 32.94 -7.10
C LYS A 472 -18.72 32.16 -8.42
N PRO A 473 -18.94 30.83 -8.37
CA PRO A 473 -19.03 30.01 -9.57
C PRO A 473 -20.06 30.57 -10.56
N THR A 474 -19.66 30.67 -11.84
CA THR A 474 -20.55 31.11 -12.92
C THR A 474 -21.28 29.94 -13.57
N ARG A 475 -20.91 28.71 -13.22
CA ARG A 475 -21.48 27.45 -13.73
C ARG A 475 -22.14 26.60 -12.63
N ARG A 476 -22.69 25.45 -13.01
CA ARG A 476 -23.35 24.46 -12.12
C ARG A 476 -22.91 23.01 -12.35
N VAL A 477 -21.97 22.82 -13.26
CA VAL A 477 -21.43 21.53 -13.71
C VAL A 477 -19.94 21.70 -13.92
N THR A 478 -19.22 20.60 -14.08
CA THR A 478 -17.79 20.64 -14.37
C THR A 478 -17.51 21.42 -15.67
N TRP A 479 -16.32 21.98 -15.81
CA TRP A 479 -15.94 22.67 -17.05
C TRP A 479 -15.96 21.73 -18.27
N ILE A 480 -15.71 20.43 -18.04
CA ILE A 480 -15.76 19.36 -19.05
C ILE A 480 -17.17 19.25 -19.63
N ASP A 481 -18.16 19.08 -18.73
CA ASP A 481 -19.56 18.92 -19.11
C ASP A 481 -20.10 20.20 -19.75
N HIS A 482 -19.68 21.36 -19.25
CA HIS A 482 -20.09 22.65 -19.80
C HIS A 482 -19.63 22.83 -21.25
N HIS A 483 -18.38 22.47 -21.54
CA HIS A 483 -17.76 22.64 -22.86
C HIS A 483 -17.90 21.40 -23.76
N ASN A 484 -18.56 20.33 -23.29
CA ASN A 484 -18.66 19.02 -23.96
C ASN A 484 -17.30 18.48 -24.41
N VAL A 485 -16.32 18.51 -23.50
CA VAL A 485 -14.95 18.12 -23.79
C VAL A 485 -14.84 16.59 -23.78
N GLU A 486 -14.47 15.99 -24.92
CA GLU A 486 -14.16 14.57 -24.97
C GLU A 486 -12.81 14.29 -24.29
N PRO A 487 -12.70 13.26 -23.44
CA PRO A 487 -11.43 12.88 -22.84
C PRO A 487 -10.37 12.58 -23.89
N ILE A 488 -9.16 13.13 -23.72
CA ILE A 488 -8.02 12.71 -24.53
C ILE A 488 -7.48 11.41 -23.97
N ASP A 489 -7.66 10.33 -24.73
CA ASP A 489 -6.89 9.11 -24.54
C ASP A 489 -5.49 9.34 -25.10
N TRP A 490 -4.50 9.49 -24.22
CA TRP A 490 -3.11 9.44 -24.68
C TRP A 490 -2.89 8.02 -25.22
N PRO A 491 -2.50 7.83 -26.50
CA PRO A 491 -2.19 6.51 -26.98
C PRO A 491 -1.08 5.96 -26.09
N SER A 492 -1.39 4.90 -25.35
CA SER A 492 -0.36 4.11 -24.70
C SER A 492 0.69 3.86 -25.78
N LYS A 493 1.98 4.07 -25.48
CA LYS A 493 3.06 3.67 -26.38
C LYS A 493 3.10 2.13 -26.44
N SER A 494 2.06 1.52 -27.01
CA SER A 494 1.97 0.13 -27.39
C SER A 494 1.46 0.06 -28.83
N ASN A 495 2.22 0.67 -29.75
CA ASN A 495 2.38 0.13 -31.10
C ASN A 495 3.29 -1.11 -31.07
N VAL A 496 3.18 -1.93 -30.04
CA VAL A 496 3.63 -3.32 -30.10
C VAL A 496 2.41 -4.05 -30.64
N SER A 497 2.58 -4.65 -31.81
CA SER A 497 1.70 -5.68 -32.37
C SER A 497 0.89 -6.40 -31.31
N GLU A 498 -0.37 -6.73 -31.61
CA GLU A 498 -1.28 -7.60 -30.83
C GLU A 498 -0.73 -9.02 -30.56
N GLU A 499 0.58 -9.23 -30.61
CA GLU A 499 1.24 -10.42 -30.10
C GLU A 499 1.32 -10.32 -28.57
N ARG A 500 0.69 -11.31 -27.92
CA ARG A 500 0.84 -11.61 -26.49
C ARG A 500 2.34 -11.49 -26.10
N PRO A 501 2.71 -10.80 -25.01
CA PRO A 501 4.10 -10.69 -24.60
C PRO A 501 4.73 -12.09 -24.49
N LYS A 502 5.80 -12.35 -25.25
CA LYS A 502 6.48 -13.66 -25.34
C LYS A 502 7.29 -14.02 -24.09
N HIS A 503 7.25 -13.21 -23.03
CA HIS A 503 8.03 -13.42 -21.81
C HIS A 503 7.15 -13.34 -20.56
N PRO A 504 7.42 -14.18 -19.53
CA PRO A 504 6.68 -14.13 -18.28
C PRO A 504 6.82 -12.76 -17.62
N PHE A 505 5.71 -12.24 -17.08
CA PHE A 505 5.68 -10.98 -16.36
C PHE A 505 6.74 -10.95 -15.24
N GLN A 506 7.55 -9.89 -15.20
CA GLN A 506 8.53 -9.68 -14.14
C GLN A 506 7.91 -8.86 -13.00
N PHE A 507 7.32 -9.55 -12.02
CA PHE A 507 6.73 -8.96 -10.82
C PHE A 507 7.69 -8.01 -10.07
N SER A 508 9.01 -8.26 -10.15
CA SER A 508 10.05 -7.42 -9.55
C SER A 508 10.13 -5.99 -10.10
N THR A 509 9.46 -5.69 -11.22
CA THR A 509 9.44 -4.35 -11.85
C THR A 509 8.05 -3.72 -11.90
N MET A 510 7.03 -4.48 -11.49
CA MET A 510 5.63 -4.10 -11.56
C MET A 510 5.21 -3.30 -10.33
N LYS A 511 4.39 -2.27 -10.51
CA LYS A 511 3.79 -1.56 -9.36
C LYS A 511 2.63 -2.38 -8.78
N HIS A 512 2.38 -2.27 -7.48
CA HIS A 512 1.31 -3.07 -6.83
C HIS A 512 -0.09 -2.82 -7.43
N ARG A 513 -0.35 -1.61 -7.93
CA ARG A 513 -1.62 -1.24 -8.61
C ARG A 513 -1.75 -1.73 -10.05
N GLU A 514 -0.63 -2.10 -10.69
CA GLU A 514 -0.66 -2.66 -12.04
C GLU A 514 -1.08 -4.14 -12.02
N LEU A 515 -1.05 -4.76 -10.85
CA LEU A 515 -1.72 -6.02 -10.55
C LEU A 515 -3.14 -5.73 -10.07
N GLN A 516 -4.10 -6.49 -10.55
CA GLN A 516 -5.49 -6.42 -10.10
C GLN A 516 -6.00 -7.81 -9.75
N VAL A 517 -6.50 -7.97 -8.52
CA VAL A 517 -7.14 -9.22 -8.10
C VAL A 517 -8.64 -9.12 -8.41
N VAL A 518 -9.15 -10.04 -9.21
CA VAL A 518 -10.57 -10.16 -9.56
C VAL A 518 -11.08 -11.52 -9.09
N SER A 519 -11.82 -11.55 -7.98
CA SER A 519 -12.28 -12.83 -7.40
C SER A 519 -13.75 -12.80 -7.00
N LEU A 520 -14.53 -13.74 -7.56
CA LEU A 520 -15.86 -14.10 -7.07
C LEU A 520 -15.81 -15.21 -6.00
N ILE A 521 -14.62 -15.76 -5.73
CA ILE A 521 -14.43 -16.90 -4.84
C ILE A 521 -14.16 -16.42 -3.41
N GLN A 522 -15.11 -16.74 -2.51
CA GLN A 522 -14.96 -16.55 -1.07
C GLN A 522 -14.35 -17.81 -0.43
N GLU A 523 -13.03 -17.81 -0.25
CA GLU A 523 -12.28 -19.01 0.14
C GLU A 523 -12.86 -19.70 1.39
N SER A 524 -13.10 -18.93 2.46
CA SER A 524 -13.66 -19.42 3.72
C SER A 524 -15.00 -20.15 3.53
N LEU A 525 -15.93 -19.58 2.75
CA LEU A 525 -17.24 -20.21 2.51
C LEU A 525 -17.11 -21.52 1.74
N TRP A 526 -16.25 -21.58 0.72
CA TRP A 526 -16.02 -22.81 -0.05
C TRP A 526 -15.40 -23.92 0.80
N ASN A 527 -14.44 -23.59 1.67
CA ASN A 527 -13.82 -24.55 2.59
C ASN A 527 -14.85 -25.09 3.60
N GLN A 528 -15.67 -24.21 4.18
CA GLN A 528 -16.72 -24.61 5.13
C GLN A 528 -17.89 -25.35 4.47
N ALA A 529 -18.18 -25.10 3.20
CA ALA A 529 -19.27 -25.74 2.47
C ALA A 529 -18.97 -27.21 2.11
N GLY A 530 -17.70 -27.57 1.93
CA GLY A 530 -17.29 -28.90 1.48
C GLY A 530 -17.86 -29.24 0.10
N TRP A 531 -17.29 -28.67 -0.96
CA TRP A 531 -17.75 -28.94 -2.33
C TRP A 531 -17.51 -30.41 -2.71
N SER A 532 -18.60 -31.15 -2.98
CA SER A 532 -18.57 -32.59 -3.20
C SER A 532 -18.86 -33.02 -4.63
N GLY A 533 -19.33 -32.12 -5.50
CA GLY A 533 -19.42 -32.38 -6.93
C GLY A 533 -20.44 -31.53 -7.68
N LEU A 534 -20.75 -31.98 -8.90
CA LEU A 534 -21.78 -31.41 -9.77
C LEU A 534 -22.86 -32.44 -10.13
N GLY A 535 -24.09 -31.98 -10.19
CA GLY A 535 -25.22 -32.66 -10.83
C GLY A 535 -25.70 -31.88 -12.06
N PHE A 536 -26.38 -32.57 -12.98
CA PHE A 536 -26.98 -31.95 -14.17
C PHE A 536 -28.45 -32.34 -14.26
N GLN A 537 -29.29 -31.35 -14.54
CA GLN A 537 -30.69 -31.57 -14.93
C GLN A 537 -30.90 -31.00 -16.33
N THR A 538 -31.45 -31.82 -17.20
CA THR A 538 -31.63 -31.59 -18.64
C THR A 538 -33.05 -31.99 -19.04
N CYS A 539 -33.67 -31.20 -19.90
CA CYS A 539 -34.99 -31.44 -20.46
C CYS A 539 -35.00 -30.85 -21.87
N GLU A 540 -35.53 -31.57 -22.85
CA GLU A 540 -35.49 -31.12 -24.24
C GLU A 540 -36.14 -29.74 -24.40
N SER A 541 -35.42 -28.79 -25.02
CA SER A 541 -35.84 -27.39 -25.26
C SER A 541 -35.89 -26.47 -24.03
N GLU A 542 -35.44 -26.92 -22.86
CA GLU A 542 -35.30 -26.08 -21.67
C GLU A 542 -33.82 -25.74 -21.40
N ILE A 543 -33.60 -24.59 -20.76
CA ILE A 543 -32.25 -24.18 -20.33
C ILE A 543 -31.73 -25.21 -19.31
N PRO A 544 -30.57 -25.84 -19.55
CA PRO A 544 -30.07 -26.87 -18.65
C PRO A 544 -29.67 -26.28 -17.29
N VAL A 545 -29.71 -27.11 -16.25
CA VAL A 545 -29.37 -26.72 -14.87
C VAL A 545 -28.10 -27.45 -14.42
N MET A 546 -27.10 -26.68 -14.00
CA MET A 546 -25.89 -27.15 -13.33
C MET A 546 -26.06 -27.01 -11.82
N ILE A 547 -26.00 -28.12 -11.10
CA ILE A 547 -26.30 -28.21 -9.67
C ILE A 547 -25.00 -28.42 -8.90
N PHE A 548 -24.58 -27.45 -8.09
CA PHE A 548 -23.45 -27.62 -7.17
C PHE A 548 -23.89 -28.34 -5.91
N VAL A 549 -23.19 -29.41 -5.56
CA VAL A 549 -23.48 -30.26 -4.40
C VAL A 549 -22.43 -29.99 -3.32
N PHE A 550 -22.90 -29.74 -2.10
CA PHE A 550 -22.07 -29.39 -0.95
C PHE A 550 -22.41 -30.30 0.22
N GLU A 551 -21.42 -30.63 1.05
CA GLU A 551 -21.62 -31.31 2.33
C GLU A 551 -22.47 -30.46 3.27
N ASN A 552 -22.20 -29.16 3.34
CA ASN A 552 -23.02 -28.18 4.05
C ASN A 552 -23.84 -27.35 3.07
N ALA A 553 -25.06 -27.82 2.80
CA ALA A 553 -26.02 -27.19 1.90
C ALA A 553 -26.34 -25.72 2.25
N THR A 554 -26.36 -25.36 3.54
CA THR A 554 -26.66 -23.98 3.97
C THR A 554 -25.54 -23.02 3.58
N ILE A 555 -24.28 -23.42 3.76
CA ILE A 555 -23.12 -22.60 3.39
C ILE A 555 -22.96 -22.59 1.87
N GLY A 556 -23.11 -23.74 1.21
CA GLY A 556 -23.09 -23.85 -0.25
C GLY A 556 -24.12 -22.96 -0.94
N TYR A 557 -25.33 -22.85 -0.38
CA TYR A 557 -26.36 -21.91 -0.84
C TYR A 557 -25.89 -20.45 -0.75
N LYS A 558 -25.25 -20.05 0.36
CA LYS A 558 -24.75 -18.68 0.54
C LYS A 558 -23.68 -18.30 -0.49
N ILE A 559 -22.85 -19.24 -0.95
CA ILE A 559 -21.82 -18.97 -1.97
C ILE A 559 -22.45 -18.38 -3.23
N PHE A 560 -23.41 -19.08 -3.81
CA PHE A 560 -24.04 -18.65 -5.06
C PHE A 560 -25.08 -17.55 -4.87
N GLU A 561 -25.68 -17.43 -3.68
CA GLU A 561 -26.47 -16.25 -3.31
C GLU A 561 -25.60 -14.98 -3.32
N ASN A 562 -24.40 -15.04 -2.73
CA ASN A 562 -23.48 -13.91 -2.71
C ASN A 562 -22.95 -13.58 -4.11
N ILE A 563 -22.62 -14.59 -4.93
CA ILE A 563 -22.22 -14.37 -6.33
C ILE A 563 -23.34 -13.67 -7.11
N ALA A 564 -24.58 -14.14 -7.00
CA ALA A 564 -25.74 -13.54 -7.67
C ALA A 564 -26.00 -12.10 -7.20
N LYS A 565 -25.77 -11.78 -5.92
CA LYS A 565 -25.83 -10.39 -5.41
C LYS A 565 -24.75 -9.50 -6.03
N THR A 566 -23.57 -10.04 -6.32
CA THR A 566 -22.45 -9.28 -6.92
C THR A 566 -22.67 -9.01 -8.42
N ILE A 567 -23.02 -10.04 -9.20
CA ILE A 567 -23.02 -9.97 -10.68
C ILE A 567 -24.42 -9.91 -11.29
N GLY A 568 -25.46 -10.00 -10.46
CA GLY A 568 -26.85 -10.10 -10.88
C GLY A 568 -27.30 -11.54 -11.16
N ASP A 569 -28.61 -11.72 -11.26
CA ASP A 569 -29.27 -13.01 -11.52
C ASP A 569 -29.09 -13.52 -12.97
N LYS A 570 -28.60 -12.66 -13.88
CA LYS A 570 -28.42 -12.97 -15.31
C LYS A 570 -26.97 -12.96 -15.78
N ASP A 571 -26.01 -12.63 -14.91
CA ASP A 571 -24.57 -12.55 -15.24
C ASP A 571 -24.29 -11.92 -16.63
N SER A 572 -24.81 -10.69 -16.85
CA SER A 572 -24.83 -10.10 -18.19
C SER A 572 -23.45 -9.77 -18.76
N ASN A 573 -22.45 -9.67 -17.90
CA ASN A 573 -21.05 -9.42 -18.26
C ASN A 573 -20.22 -10.71 -18.34
N ASN A 574 -20.83 -11.89 -18.17
CA ASN A 574 -20.13 -13.18 -18.09
C ASN A 574 -18.96 -13.15 -17.09
N ALA A 575 -19.20 -12.56 -15.91
CA ALA A 575 -18.20 -12.42 -14.86
C ALA A 575 -17.89 -13.76 -14.19
N LEU A 576 -18.86 -14.69 -14.12
CA LEU A 576 -18.64 -16.03 -13.63
C LEU A 576 -18.13 -16.93 -14.76
N ARG A 577 -16.99 -17.59 -14.55
CA ARG A 577 -16.43 -18.57 -15.48
C ARG A 577 -16.44 -19.96 -14.85
N ILE A 578 -17.01 -20.94 -15.55
CA ILE A 578 -17.03 -22.35 -15.15
C ILE A 578 -16.41 -23.18 -16.26
N ALA A 579 -15.21 -23.70 -16.04
CA ALA A 579 -14.52 -24.56 -17.01
C ALA A 579 -14.77 -26.04 -16.71
N LEU A 580 -15.25 -26.77 -17.71
CA LEU A 580 -15.38 -28.23 -17.71
C LEU A 580 -14.25 -28.83 -18.57
N ILE A 581 -13.20 -29.32 -17.91
CA ILE A 581 -11.96 -29.76 -18.54
C ILE A 581 -11.94 -31.29 -18.63
N ARG A 582 -12.10 -31.83 -19.84
CA ARG A 582 -12.18 -33.27 -20.10
C ARG A 582 -10.81 -33.87 -20.41
N GLY A 583 -10.67 -35.18 -20.26
CA GLY A 583 -9.46 -35.89 -20.71
C GLY A 583 -8.24 -35.64 -19.83
N ILE A 584 -8.45 -35.33 -18.54
CA ILE A 584 -7.38 -35.19 -17.53
C ILE A 584 -6.70 -36.52 -17.19
N SER A 585 -7.32 -37.65 -17.54
CA SER A 585 -6.79 -39.00 -17.30
C SER A 585 -7.00 -39.88 -18.54
N ARG A 586 -5.91 -40.44 -19.06
CA ARG A 586 -5.92 -41.42 -20.15
C ARG A 586 -6.52 -42.76 -19.69
N GLN A 587 -6.26 -43.16 -18.45
CA GLN A 587 -6.80 -44.38 -17.86
C GLN A 587 -8.31 -44.30 -17.64
N ASN A 588 -8.82 -43.12 -17.29
CA ASN A 588 -10.23 -42.89 -17.02
C ASN A 588 -10.78 -41.70 -17.85
N PRO A 589 -11.11 -41.91 -19.15
CA PRO A 589 -11.51 -40.82 -20.05
C PRO A 589 -12.79 -40.07 -19.64
N ALA A 590 -13.63 -40.67 -18.79
CA ALA A 590 -14.85 -40.05 -18.27
C ALA A 590 -14.57 -39.02 -17.15
N HIS A 591 -13.37 -39.06 -16.55
CA HIS A 591 -12.98 -38.10 -15.53
C HIS A 591 -12.76 -36.71 -16.15
N TYR A 592 -13.23 -35.69 -15.44
CA TYR A 592 -13.08 -34.30 -15.85
C TYR A 592 -12.86 -33.42 -14.63
N ARG A 593 -12.25 -32.26 -14.84
CA ARG A 593 -12.05 -31.27 -13.79
C ARG A 593 -12.98 -30.10 -14.01
N VAL A 594 -13.55 -29.62 -12.92
CA VAL A 594 -14.37 -28.41 -12.88
C VAL A 594 -13.53 -27.32 -12.26
N ALA A 595 -13.41 -26.18 -12.93
CA ALA A 595 -12.84 -24.97 -12.37
C ALA A 595 -13.89 -23.86 -12.32
N VAL A 596 -14.10 -23.25 -11.16
CA VAL A 596 -14.98 -22.09 -10.98
C VAL A 596 -14.11 -20.89 -10.63
N THR A 597 -14.24 -19.81 -11.39
CA THR A 597 -13.37 -18.62 -11.26
C THR A 597 -14.08 -17.38 -11.80
N SER A 598 -13.44 -16.22 -11.66
CA SER A 598 -13.88 -14.99 -12.33
C SER A 598 -13.39 -14.98 -13.77
N ASN A 599 -14.20 -14.56 -14.73
CA ASN A 599 -13.71 -14.34 -16.08
C ASN A 599 -12.74 -13.16 -16.10
N LEU A 600 -11.52 -13.38 -16.62
CA LEU A 600 -10.53 -12.32 -16.76
C LEU A 600 -10.75 -11.61 -18.10
N GLU A 601 -11.36 -10.43 -18.07
CA GLU A 601 -11.45 -9.56 -19.25
C GLU A 601 -10.20 -8.68 -19.36
N ARG A 602 -9.83 -8.27 -20.59
CA ARG A 602 -8.88 -7.16 -20.73
C ARG A 602 -9.56 -5.91 -20.19
N SER A 603 -9.12 -5.42 -19.04
CA SER A 603 -9.59 -4.15 -18.48
C SER A 603 -9.34 -3.03 -19.50
N GLY A 604 -10.41 -2.35 -19.92
CA GLY A 604 -10.33 -1.13 -20.73
C GLY A 604 -9.82 0.09 -19.96
N ASP A 605 -9.59 -0.04 -18.65
CA ASP A 605 -9.31 1.06 -17.73
C ASP A 605 -7.85 1.57 -17.75
N GLY A 606 -7.00 1.01 -18.64
CA GLY A 606 -5.62 1.44 -18.91
C GLY A 606 -4.60 1.29 -17.76
N ALA A 607 -5.05 1.18 -16.51
CA ALA A 607 -4.23 1.24 -15.30
C ALA A 607 -3.70 -0.12 -14.83
N SER A 608 -4.45 -1.22 -15.01
CA SER A 608 -4.01 -2.57 -14.66
C SER A 608 -3.37 -3.29 -15.85
N LYS A 609 -2.18 -3.84 -15.64
CA LYS A 609 -1.41 -4.58 -16.67
C LYS A 609 -1.58 -6.09 -16.55
N VAL A 610 -1.87 -6.59 -15.33
CA VAL A 610 -2.06 -8.01 -15.04
C VAL A 610 -3.28 -8.17 -14.15
N GLN A 611 -4.17 -9.10 -14.51
CA GLN A 611 -5.24 -9.54 -13.64
C GLN A 611 -4.96 -10.96 -13.13
N THR A 612 -5.34 -11.23 -11.90
CA THR A 612 -5.30 -12.56 -11.29
C THR A 612 -6.64 -12.87 -10.65
N ALA A 613 -7.06 -14.13 -10.68
CA ALA A 613 -8.30 -14.61 -10.08
C ALA A 613 -8.05 -15.89 -9.31
N LEU A 614 -8.78 -16.05 -8.20
CA LEU A 614 -8.81 -17.32 -7.48
C LEU A 614 -9.71 -18.31 -8.21
N SER A 615 -9.28 -19.57 -8.27
CA SER A 615 -10.03 -20.67 -8.89
C SER A 615 -10.35 -21.74 -7.86
N ARG A 616 -11.60 -22.23 -7.84
CA ARG A 616 -11.98 -23.44 -7.12
C ARG A 616 -12.02 -24.62 -8.06
N LEU A 617 -11.32 -25.69 -7.69
CA LEU A 617 -11.15 -26.87 -8.52
C LEU A 617 -11.81 -28.08 -7.87
N HIS A 618 -12.43 -28.93 -8.68
CA HIS A 618 -12.92 -30.23 -8.25
C HIS A 618 -12.79 -31.26 -9.36
N THR A 619 -12.23 -32.42 -9.04
CA THR A 619 -12.07 -33.54 -9.98
C THR A 619 -13.27 -34.46 -9.86
N MET A 620 -14.04 -34.56 -10.94
CA MET A 620 -15.18 -35.48 -11.04
C MET A 620 -14.70 -36.84 -11.54
N THR A 621 -15.10 -37.90 -10.84
CA THR A 621 -14.71 -39.30 -11.11
C THR A 621 -15.90 -40.20 -11.49
N PRO A 622 -16.73 -39.82 -12.49
CA PRO A 622 -17.87 -40.62 -12.86
C PRO A 622 -17.46 -41.90 -13.59
N SER A 623 -18.29 -42.93 -13.50
CA SER A 623 -18.11 -44.19 -14.26
C SER A 623 -18.44 -44.06 -15.76
N SER A 624 -19.18 -43.01 -16.16
CA SER A 624 -19.52 -42.72 -17.56
C SER A 624 -19.63 -41.20 -17.83
N SER A 625 -19.50 -40.79 -19.09
CA SER A 625 -19.66 -39.39 -19.52
C SER A 625 -21.12 -39.01 -19.85
N GLU A 626 -22.08 -39.92 -19.69
CA GLU A 626 -23.45 -39.74 -20.19
C GLU A 626 -24.13 -38.46 -19.67
N ASN A 627 -23.98 -38.17 -18.37
CA ASN A 627 -24.62 -37.01 -17.75
C ASN A 627 -24.03 -35.68 -18.23
N ILE A 628 -22.71 -35.60 -18.37
CA ILE A 628 -22.04 -34.39 -18.87
C ILE A 628 -22.31 -34.24 -20.37
N ASP A 629 -22.27 -35.31 -21.16
CA ASP A 629 -22.54 -35.24 -22.60
C ASP A 629 -23.99 -34.78 -22.88
N ARG A 630 -24.96 -35.22 -22.07
CA ARG A 630 -26.34 -34.74 -22.16
C ARG A 630 -26.46 -33.25 -21.82
N PHE A 631 -25.81 -32.79 -20.75
CA PHE A 631 -25.76 -31.38 -20.39
C PHE A 631 -25.13 -30.53 -21.49
N LEU A 632 -24.01 -30.98 -22.05
CA LEU A 632 -23.28 -30.27 -23.09
C LEU A 632 -24.10 -30.11 -24.37
N LYS A 633 -24.87 -31.15 -24.75
CA LYS A 633 -25.79 -31.10 -25.89
C LYS A 633 -26.84 -29.99 -25.73
N ASP A 634 -27.46 -29.90 -24.56
CA ASP A 634 -28.47 -28.85 -24.29
C ASP A 634 -27.81 -27.46 -24.16
N TYR A 635 -26.64 -27.39 -23.53
CA TYR A 635 -25.89 -26.14 -23.41
C TYR A 635 -25.43 -25.60 -24.77
N GLU A 636 -25.09 -26.48 -25.72
CA GLU A 636 -24.69 -26.07 -27.07
C GLU A 636 -25.83 -25.36 -27.82
N VAL A 637 -27.08 -25.76 -27.57
CA VAL A 637 -28.29 -25.14 -28.13
C VAL A 637 -28.62 -23.82 -27.45
N HIS A 638 -28.61 -23.79 -26.11
CA HIS A 638 -29.07 -22.63 -25.35
C HIS A 638 -27.98 -21.57 -25.11
N LYS A 639 -26.71 -21.96 -25.14
CA LYS A 639 -25.51 -21.16 -24.80
C LYS A 639 -25.55 -20.50 -23.42
N LYS A 640 -26.38 -21.02 -22.52
CA LYS A 640 -26.53 -20.57 -21.13
C LYS A 640 -27.07 -21.71 -20.27
N CYS A 641 -26.82 -21.65 -18.97
CA CYS A 641 -27.39 -22.59 -18.00
C CYS A 641 -27.82 -21.89 -16.71
N HIS A 642 -28.74 -22.52 -15.99
CA HIS A 642 -29.01 -22.17 -14.60
C HIS A 642 -27.91 -22.73 -13.69
N VAL A 643 -27.42 -21.91 -12.77
CA VAL A 643 -26.55 -22.35 -11.66
C VAL A 643 -27.40 -22.49 -10.42
N ALA A 644 -27.43 -23.69 -9.85
CA ALA A 644 -28.30 -24.03 -8.73
C ALA A 644 -27.54 -24.76 -7.61
N THR A 645 -28.09 -24.72 -6.40
CA THR A 645 -27.66 -25.56 -5.27
C THR A 645 -28.86 -26.23 -4.61
N VAL A 646 -28.60 -27.17 -3.70
CA VAL A 646 -29.61 -27.72 -2.80
C VAL A 646 -29.62 -26.90 -1.52
N ASN A 647 -30.78 -26.44 -1.07
CA ASN A 647 -30.91 -25.71 0.20
C ASN A 647 -31.00 -26.66 1.41
N ALA A 648 -31.01 -26.11 2.62
CA ALA A 648 -31.10 -26.87 3.87
C ALA A 648 -32.34 -27.79 4.00
N LYS A 649 -33.37 -27.57 3.17
CA LYS A 649 -34.60 -28.39 3.12
C LYS A 649 -34.54 -29.47 2.03
N GLY A 650 -33.40 -29.67 1.38
CA GLY A 650 -33.24 -30.62 0.28
C GLY A 650 -33.90 -30.17 -1.03
N LYS A 651 -34.31 -28.90 -1.15
CA LYS A 651 -34.94 -28.37 -2.37
C LYS A 651 -33.91 -27.69 -3.27
N LEU A 652 -34.03 -27.91 -4.57
CA LEU A 652 -33.26 -27.22 -5.58
C LEU A 652 -33.60 -25.72 -5.55
N ALA A 653 -32.57 -24.88 -5.55
CA ALA A 653 -32.67 -23.43 -5.64
C ALA A 653 -31.74 -22.93 -6.76
N SER A 654 -32.33 -22.32 -7.79
CA SER A 654 -31.58 -21.63 -8.84
C SER A 654 -31.17 -20.25 -8.32
N HIS A 655 -29.90 -19.88 -8.53
CA HIS A 655 -29.34 -18.61 -8.08
C HIS A 655 -29.19 -17.60 -9.21
N LEU A 656 -28.65 -18.03 -10.35
CA LEU A 656 -28.38 -17.18 -11.50
C LEU A 656 -28.37 -17.98 -12.80
N ILE A 657 -28.45 -17.27 -13.92
CA ILE A 657 -28.24 -17.77 -15.28
C ILE A 657 -26.93 -17.19 -15.79
N THR A 658 -26.06 -18.02 -16.36
CA THR A 658 -24.77 -17.57 -16.93
C THR A 658 -24.51 -18.20 -18.29
N SER A 659 -23.78 -17.48 -19.15
CA SER A 659 -23.22 -18.00 -20.41
C SER A 659 -21.71 -18.28 -20.30
N GLY A 660 -21.14 -18.15 -19.10
CA GLY A 660 -19.71 -18.31 -18.82
C GLY A 660 -19.24 -19.75 -18.63
N VAL A 661 -19.99 -20.76 -19.08
CA VAL A 661 -19.51 -22.15 -19.08
C VAL A 661 -18.65 -22.38 -20.32
N VAL A 662 -17.41 -22.80 -20.10
CA VAL A 662 -16.45 -23.18 -21.14
C VAL A 662 -16.11 -24.66 -21.02
N VAL A 663 -15.90 -25.30 -22.16
CA VAL A 663 -15.71 -26.75 -22.23
C VAL A 663 -14.54 -27.00 -23.15
N MET A 664 -13.56 -27.74 -22.66
CA MET A 664 -12.34 -28.01 -23.41
C MET A 664 -11.70 -29.32 -22.96
N HIS A 665 -10.78 -29.83 -23.75
CA HIS A 665 -9.92 -30.92 -23.36
C HIS A 665 -8.64 -30.41 -22.70
N ALA A 666 -8.13 -31.16 -21.72
CA ALA A 666 -6.89 -30.81 -21.03
C ALA A 666 -5.70 -30.67 -21.99
N TRP A 667 -5.68 -31.40 -23.12
CA TRP A 667 -4.61 -31.27 -24.11
C TRP A 667 -4.59 -29.91 -24.84
N GLU A 668 -5.73 -29.21 -24.88
CA GLU A 668 -5.90 -27.92 -25.57
C GLU A 668 -5.35 -26.74 -24.76
N ILE A 669 -5.15 -26.91 -23.46
CA ILE A 669 -4.72 -25.84 -22.54
C ILE A 669 -3.24 -25.50 -22.77
N ASP A 670 -2.97 -24.23 -23.07
CA ASP A 670 -1.63 -23.67 -23.22
C ASP A 670 -1.15 -22.96 -21.95
N GLU A 671 0.12 -22.58 -21.93
CA GLU A 671 0.81 -21.97 -20.79
C GLU A 671 0.27 -20.57 -20.38
N ASN A 672 -0.58 -19.98 -21.20
CA ASN A 672 -1.15 -18.64 -21.01
C ASN A 672 -2.68 -18.64 -20.89
N ASP A 673 -3.31 -19.82 -20.95
CA ASP A 673 -4.75 -19.93 -20.77
C ASP A 673 -5.09 -19.84 -19.28
N GLN A 674 -6.26 -19.28 -18.95
CA GLN A 674 -6.71 -19.13 -17.57
C GLN A 674 -6.85 -20.49 -16.87
N GLU A 675 -7.21 -21.52 -17.64
CA GLU A 675 -7.41 -22.89 -17.20
C GLU A 675 -6.10 -23.62 -16.85
N ILE A 676 -4.92 -23.02 -17.08
CA ILE A 676 -3.64 -23.58 -16.64
C ILE A 676 -3.64 -23.90 -15.14
N SER A 677 -4.31 -23.08 -14.32
CA SER A 677 -4.40 -23.29 -12.88
C SER A 677 -5.12 -24.59 -12.49
N ALA A 678 -5.89 -25.17 -13.42
CA ALA A 678 -6.63 -26.41 -13.20
C ALA A 678 -5.84 -27.67 -13.56
N ILE A 679 -4.68 -27.55 -14.21
CA ILE A 679 -3.82 -28.70 -14.55
C ILE A 679 -2.91 -29.03 -13.39
N GLN A 680 -2.80 -30.32 -13.06
CA GLN A 680 -1.89 -30.83 -12.05
C GLN A 680 -0.61 -31.40 -12.70
N PRO A 681 0.56 -31.28 -12.06
CA PRO A 681 1.84 -31.75 -12.63
C PRO A 681 1.87 -33.24 -13.00
N ASP A 682 1.05 -34.04 -12.30
CA ASP A 682 0.91 -35.48 -12.37
C ASP A 682 -0.31 -35.95 -13.20
N ASP A 683 -1.07 -35.04 -13.81
CA ASP A 683 -2.18 -35.41 -14.70
C ASP A 683 -1.67 -36.24 -15.90
N ASP A 684 -2.25 -37.43 -16.10
CA ASP A 684 -2.02 -38.30 -17.26
C ASP A 684 -2.96 -37.89 -18.41
N VAL A 685 -2.70 -36.73 -19.01
CA VAL A 685 -3.59 -36.11 -20.00
C VAL A 685 -3.79 -36.98 -21.24
N LEU A 686 -5.05 -37.20 -21.61
CA LEU A 686 -5.43 -37.91 -22.83
C LEU A 686 -5.18 -37.05 -24.07
N ILE A 687 -4.12 -37.36 -24.81
CA ILE A 687 -3.74 -36.67 -26.05
C ILE A 687 -4.17 -37.52 -27.27
N PRO A 688 -4.94 -36.97 -28.22
CA PRO A 688 -5.25 -37.60 -29.50
C PRO A 688 -4.00 -38.04 -30.27
N VAL A 689 -4.02 -39.25 -30.82
CA VAL A 689 -2.87 -39.86 -31.54
C VAL A 689 -2.39 -39.04 -32.74
N SER A 690 -3.28 -38.25 -33.35
CA SER A 690 -3.00 -37.43 -34.53
C SER A 690 -2.31 -36.09 -34.21
N MET A 691 -2.08 -35.77 -32.93
CA MET A 691 -1.56 -34.47 -32.55
C MET A 691 -0.08 -34.53 -32.17
N GLU A 692 0.74 -33.84 -32.96
CA GLU A 692 2.16 -33.63 -32.66
C GLU A 692 2.32 -32.29 -31.93
N ASN A 693 3.03 -32.28 -30.79
CA ASN A 693 3.29 -31.10 -29.94
C ASN A 693 2.03 -30.40 -29.36
N PRO A 694 1.27 -31.06 -28.48
CA PRO A 694 0.08 -30.47 -27.87
C PRO A 694 0.43 -29.24 -26.99
N PRO A 695 -0.43 -28.21 -26.94
CA PRO A 695 -0.24 -27.05 -26.07
C PRO A 695 0.07 -27.41 -24.60
N ILE A 696 -0.57 -28.47 -24.09
CA ILE A 696 -0.40 -28.95 -22.71
C ILE A 696 1.06 -29.28 -22.34
N SER A 697 1.92 -29.60 -23.30
CA SER A 697 3.34 -29.84 -23.03
C SER A 697 4.05 -28.58 -22.53
N ARG A 698 3.69 -27.39 -23.07
CA ARG A 698 4.21 -26.10 -22.57
C ARG A 698 3.64 -25.76 -21.21
N ALA A 699 2.33 -25.96 -21.03
CA ALA A 699 1.65 -25.74 -19.75
C ALA A 699 2.29 -26.58 -18.61
N LEU A 700 2.46 -27.89 -18.82
CA LEU A 700 3.10 -28.78 -17.84
C LEU A 700 4.56 -28.42 -17.55
N ALA A 701 5.32 -27.99 -18.57
CA ALA A 701 6.69 -27.52 -18.37
C ALA A 701 6.73 -26.26 -17.50
N LYS A 702 5.82 -25.31 -17.73
CA LYS A 702 5.68 -24.08 -16.92
C LYS A 702 5.27 -24.40 -15.48
N ILE A 703 4.27 -25.27 -15.27
CA ILE A 703 3.82 -25.70 -13.94
C ILE A 703 4.98 -26.33 -13.15
N ARG A 704 5.70 -27.28 -13.75
CA ARG A 704 6.85 -27.95 -13.11
C ARG A 704 8.01 -27.00 -12.81
N SER A 705 8.16 -25.91 -13.56
CA SER A 705 9.18 -24.89 -13.29
C SER A 705 8.90 -24.08 -12.02
N PHE A 706 7.64 -24.01 -11.58
CA PHE A 706 7.26 -23.33 -10.33
C PHE A 706 7.50 -24.21 -9.10
N GLU A 707 7.37 -25.54 -9.20
CA GLU A 707 7.64 -26.47 -8.08
C GLU A 707 9.13 -26.64 -7.76
N GLY A 708 10.01 -26.30 -8.71
CA GLY A 708 11.47 -26.38 -8.53
C GLY A 708 12.11 -25.15 -7.88
N ARG A 709 11.32 -24.13 -7.51
CA ARG A 709 11.74 -22.90 -6.83
C ARG A 709 11.25 -22.92 -5.39
#